data_AF-A0A0N1FC87-F1
#
_entry.id   AF-A0A0N1FC87-F1
#
_cell.length_a   1.000
_cell.length_b   1.000
_cell.length_c   1.000
_cell.angle_alpha   90.00
_cell.angle_beta   90.00
_cell.angle_gamma   90.00
#
_symmetry.space_group_name_H-M   'P 1'
#
loop_
_entity.id
_entity.type
_entity.pdbx_description
1 polymer ?
#
loop_
_entity_poly.entity_id
_entity_poly.type
_entity_poly.pdbx_seq_one_letter_code
_entity_poly.pdbx_strand_id
1 'polypeptide(L)'
;MTNDTKPSSQRRTARIGIGARIYAALGLMTALTIVASGVAWLSYGRIGVTVQDMAGRKMPMVELALELSQAATQSTALAPRFLDVENVQQRAALTNDLDKIEARQFDLIRRIGSLSGLDMKPIQTAVDDLSRAINDINDLTGARMRNTAAMNTSLENLTKAGRVFSGVVGSEADEARFNVTIGIESIKGLSGEQLDAAMKTLNDKDFPVFDFARKLEAQVNEVMGMLRETGQIPDKARLDVAQARFNATALRIRLELTAAENVAPNPFRNQVVEGVLAIGEGRNGIVEARQRDLATLAQIAATLKDVDRGAMTLRGQVEKLVEGARGESLAASSSTETLIEQSKMWLGSVGIGSLLIALMLSLFYVRPVIIGRLNRLWAATRAIADGALETVVEIKGNDEVSDISKSVLLFRDNAVALRAAEAAKIEDDALAQSQRREMMQELGAAFGEVVAAAAAGDFSRRVQANFADAELNALAGSVNELLETVQGGLQETCDVLAELSAGQLSTRVEGLYQGAFAELKHGTNGLANEFESTLAKLSETVTAVRSATTEILDGVTDLAQRTSEESNAVSMATNQLGAFAGTVKKTASEAAQATGMAEGAESQAQQGEKVVASALEAMQRIRTSSNKISEVIAMIDEIAFQTNLLALNAAVEAARAGDSGRGFAVVATEVRSLAKRSADASNDVKKLVEAAHGDVKVGVGLVEETAAMFEAIVSSVNDLTGLMNGISLTAKNQASDVSAINTEIDGIGTMAHQNAALVEETNAALALTDEQTRALSEHIARFRFREGHGADEPVARAA
;
A
#
# COMPACT_ATOMS: atom_id res chain seq x y z
N MET A 1 -88.20 -28.98 -71.73
CA MET A 1 -86.94 -29.51 -71.20
C MET A 1 -87.12 -29.69 -69.71
N THR A 2 -87.12 -30.95 -69.29
CA THR A 2 -87.10 -31.44 -67.92
C THR A 2 -85.83 -31.03 -67.20
N ASN A 3 -85.91 -30.61 -65.94
CA ASN A 3 -84.92 -31.05 -64.96
C ASN A 3 -85.49 -31.01 -63.54
N ASP A 4 -85.37 -32.18 -62.92
CA ASP A 4 -85.87 -32.57 -61.62
C ASP A 4 -84.67 -32.72 -60.66
N THR A 5 -84.95 -32.72 -59.36
CA THR A 5 -84.07 -33.10 -58.22
C THR A 5 -83.08 -32.08 -57.60
N LYS A 6 -83.30 -31.72 -56.32
CA LYS A 6 -82.66 -32.38 -55.16
C LYS A 6 -83.18 -31.89 -53.78
N PRO A 7 -83.18 -32.75 -52.75
CA PRO A 7 -83.74 -32.47 -51.42
C PRO A 7 -82.72 -31.88 -50.44
N SER A 8 -83.22 -31.13 -49.44
CA SER A 8 -82.45 -30.56 -48.34
C SER A 8 -81.90 -31.64 -47.39
N SER A 9 -80.58 -31.81 -47.39
CA SER A 9 -79.83 -32.63 -46.41
C SER A 9 -79.81 -31.95 -45.03
N GLN A 10 -80.45 -32.57 -44.05
CA GLN A 10 -80.29 -32.23 -42.62
C GLN A 10 -78.89 -32.65 -42.15
N ARG A 11 -78.06 -31.66 -41.76
CA ARG A 11 -76.79 -31.89 -41.05
C ARG A 11 -77.07 -32.56 -39.70
N ARG A 12 -76.60 -33.81 -39.53
CA ARG A 12 -76.44 -34.43 -38.20
C ARG A 12 -75.38 -33.65 -37.43
N THR A 13 -75.79 -32.88 -36.42
CA THR A 13 -74.90 -32.27 -35.44
C THR A 13 -74.31 -33.36 -34.54
N ALA A 14 -72.98 -33.45 -34.49
CA ALA A 14 -72.27 -34.37 -33.61
C ALA A 14 -72.61 -34.07 -32.14
N ARG A 15 -72.84 -35.13 -31.35
CA ARG A 15 -73.08 -35.05 -29.90
C ARG A 15 -71.81 -34.55 -29.21
N ILE A 16 -71.88 -33.40 -28.55
CA ILE A 16 -70.81 -32.90 -27.67
C ILE A 16 -71.39 -32.87 -26.26
N GLY A 17 -71.09 -33.90 -25.46
CA GLY A 17 -71.46 -33.97 -24.05
C GLY A 17 -70.72 -32.93 -23.20
N ILE A 18 -71.20 -32.70 -21.98
CA ILE A 18 -70.68 -31.68 -21.05
C ILE A 18 -69.17 -31.86 -20.81
N GLY A 19 -68.68 -33.11 -20.76
CA GLY A 19 -67.25 -33.40 -20.63
C GLY A 19 -66.38 -32.84 -21.75
N ALA A 20 -66.77 -32.98 -23.02
CA ALA A 20 -65.99 -32.49 -24.16
C ALA A 20 -65.88 -30.95 -24.20
N ARG A 21 -66.85 -30.25 -23.61
CA ARG A 21 -66.84 -28.78 -23.51
C ARG A 21 -65.92 -28.29 -22.40
N ILE A 22 -65.81 -29.04 -21.30
CA ILE A 22 -64.86 -28.75 -20.20
C ILE A 22 -63.42 -29.00 -20.66
N TYR A 23 -63.16 -30.09 -21.39
CA TYR A 23 -61.84 -30.36 -21.96
C TYR A 23 -61.38 -29.32 -23.00
N ALA A 24 -62.30 -28.76 -23.79
CA ALA A 24 -61.98 -27.68 -24.73
C ALA A 24 -61.57 -26.37 -24.01
N ALA A 25 -62.23 -26.02 -22.91
CA ALA A 25 -61.86 -24.86 -22.09
C ALA A 25 -60.52 -25.06 -21.38
N LEU A 26 -60.25 -26.27 -20.86
CA LEU A 26 -58.97 -26.62 -20.25
C LEU A 26 -57.82 -26.61 -21.28
N GLY A 27 -58.09 -27.08 -22.51
CA GLY A 27 -57.13 -27.07 -23.61
C GLY A 27 -56.71 -25.67 -24.08
N LEU A 28 -57.60 -24.68 -23.94
CA LEU A 28 -57.29 -23.29 -24.27
C LEU A 28 -56.39 -22.63 -23.21
N MET A 29 -56.59 -22.98 -21.93
CA MET A 29 -55.73 -22.56 -20.83
C MET A 29 -54.31 -23.14 -20.96
N THR A 30 -54.17 -24.43 -21.30
CA THR A 30 -52.85 -25.05 -21.47
C THR A 30 -52.09 -24.49 -22.68
N ALA A 31 -52.78 -24.13 -23.77
CA ALA A 31 -52.16 -23.47 -24.92
C ALA A 31 -51.57 -22.08 -24.54
N LEU A 32 -52.27 -21.31 -23.71
CA LEU A 32 -51.80 -20.02 -23.18
C LEU A 32 -50.57 -20.19 -22.28
N THR A 33 -50.53 -21.24 -21.44
CA THR A 33 -49.35 -21.54 -20.60
C THR A 33 -48.12 -21.89 -21.45
N ILE A 34 -48.31 -22.60 -22.57
CA ILE A 34 -47.23 -22.95 -23.50
C ILE A 34 -46.67 -21.69 -24.17
N VAL A 35 -47.52 -20.75 -24.56
CA VAL A 35 -47.10 -19.46 -25.15
C VAL A 35 -46.31 -18.63 -24.13
N ALA A 36 -46.78 -18.54 -22.88
CA ALA A 36 -46.07 -17.84 -21.81
C ALA A 36 -44.69 -18.45 -21.53
N SER A 37 -44.60 -19.78 -21.47
CA SER A 37 -43.32 -20.50 -21.32
C SER A 37 -42.38 -20.30 -22.51
N GLY A 38 -42.91 -20.20 -23.74
CA GLY A 38 -42.11 -19.91 -24.93
C GLY A 38 -41.50 -18.51 -24.94
N VAL A 39 -42.26 -17.50 -24.50
CA VAL A 39 -41.76 -16.12 -24.34
C VAL A 39 -40.69 -16.05 -23.25
N ALA A 40 -40.89 -16.73 -22.12
CA ALA A 40 -39.89 -16.82 -21.06
C ALA A 40 -38.60 -17.51 -21.54
N TRP A 41 -38.71 -18.61 -22.29
CA TRP A 41 -37.56 -19.35 -22.81
C TRP A 41 -36.70 -18.52 -23.78
N LEU A 42 -37.32 -17.78 -24.70
CA LEU A 42 -36.60 -16.89 -25.62
C LEU A 42 -35.92 -15.71 -24.90
N SER A 43 -36.54 -15.17 -23.85
CA SER A 43 -35.97 -14.10 -23.04
C SER A 43 -34.74 -14.58 -22.26
N TYR A 44 -34.84 -15.71 -21.55
CA TYR A 44 -33.71 -16.32 -20.84
C TYR A 44 -32.55 -16.67 -21.78
N GLY A 45 -32.84 -17.13 -23.00
CA GLY A 45 -31.81 -17.42 -24.00
C GLY A 45 -30.98 -16.19 -24.40
N ARG A 46 -31.60 -15.02 -24.57
CA ARG A 46 -30.89 -13.76 -24.91
C ARG A 46 -30.10 -13.20 -23.74
N ILE A 47 -30.66 -13.27 -22.53
CA ILE A 47 -29.96 -12.87 -21.30
C ILE A 47 -28.72 -13.75 -21.10
N GLY A 48 -28.84 -15.07 -21.32
CA GLY A 48 -27.73 -16.02 -21.22
C GLY A 48 -26.55 -15.68 -22.13
N VAL A 49 -26.79 -15.34 -23.40
CA VAL A 49 -25.73 -14.93 -24.34
C VAL A 49 -25.01 -13.66 -23.86
N THR A 50 -25.74 -12.69 -23.32
CA THR A 50 -25.18 -11.42 -22.86
C THR A 50 -24.34 -11.59 -21.60
N VAL A 51 -24.84 -12.37 -20.63
CA VAL A 51 -24.09 -12.72 -19.41
C VAL A 51 -22.84 -13.55 -19.74
N GLN A 52 -22.94 -14.45 -20.71
CA GLN A 52 -21.81 -15.28 -21.14
C GLN A 52 -20.72 -14.47 -21.86
N ASP A 53 -21.08 -13.43 -22.62
CA ASP A 53 -20.09 -12.51 -23.22
C ASP A 53 -19.42 -11.62 -22.16
N MET A 54 -20.19 -11.13 -21.17
CA MET A 54 -19.63 -10.37 -20.04
C MET A 54 -18.64 -11.20 -19.20
N ALA A 55 -19.04 -12.42 -18.83
CA ALA A 55 -18.22 -13.31 -18.01
C ALA A 55 -17.05 -13.94 -18.80
N GLY A 56 -17.25 -14.25 -20.08
CA GLY A 56 -16.27 -14.95 -20.91
C GLY A 56 -15.23 -14.06 -21.58
N ARG A 57 -15.53 -12.76 -21.78
CA ARG A 57 -14.63 -11.84 -22.49
C ARG A 57 -14.36 -10.54 -21.74
N LYS A 58 -15.40 -9.85 -21.27
CA LYS A 58 -15.25 -8.46 -20.80
C LYS A 58 -14.64 -8.35 -19.40
N MET A 59 -15.05 -9.18 -18.44
CA MET A 59 -14.46 -9.19 -17.09
C MET A 59 -12.97 -9.60 -17.08
N PRO A 60 -12.56 -10.72 -17.72
CA PRO A 60 -11.15 -11.11 -17.76
C PRO A 60 -10.26 -10.07 -18.45
N MET A 61 -10.80 -9.32 -19.41
CA MET A 61 -10.05 -8.26 -20.09
C MET A 61 -9.74 -7.09 -19.16
N VAL A 62 -10.68 -6.67 -18.30
CA VAL A 62 -10.43 -5.61 -17.31
C VAL A 62 -9.39 -6.07 -16.29
N GLU A 63 -9.46 -7.32 -15.82
CA GLU A 63 -8.47 -7.91 -14.92
C GLU A 63 -7.05 -7.90 -15.52
N LEU A 64 -6.90 -8.42 -16.75
CA LEU A 64 -5.61 -8.44 -17.44
C LEU A 64 -5.08 -7.02 -17.73
N ALA A 65 -5.98 -6.08 -18.04
CA ALA A 65 -5.62 -4.67 -18.25
C ALA A 65 -5.09 -4.03 -16.95
N LEU A 66 -5.73 -4.31 -15.81
CA LEU A 66 -5.25 -3.87 -14.50
C LEU A 66 -3.89 -4.51 -14.14
N GLU A 67 -3.71 -5.80 -14.41
CA GLU A 67 -2.40 -6.46 -14.26
C GLU A 67 -1.32 -5.81 -15.12
N LEU A 68 -1.65 -5.40 -16.35
CA LEU A 68 -0.71 -4.71 -17.24
C LEU A 68 -0.30 -3.34 -16.68
N SER A 69 -1.26 -2.57 -16.14
CA SER A 69 -0.97 -1.31 -15.44
C SER A 69 -0.13 -1.53 -14.16
N GLN A 70 -0.38 -2.61 -13.43
CA GLN A 70 0.43 -2.96 -12.26
C GLN A 70 1.88 -3.30 -12.65
N ALA A 71 2.07 -4.10 -13.70
CA ALA A 71 3.40 -4.43 -14.22
C ALA A 71 4.15 -3.16 -14.69
N ALA A 72 3.47 -2.22 -15.35
CA ALA A 72 4.05 -0.92 -15.71
C ALA A 72 4.50 -0.10 -14.49
N THR A 73 3.71 -0.14 -13.43
CA THR A 73 4.03 0.53 -12.17
C THR A 73 5.25 -0.11 -11.50
N GLN A 74 5.40 -1.44 -11.56
CA GLN A 74 6.59 -2.14 -11.09
C GLN A 74 7.86 -1.75 -11.88
N SER A 75 7.78 -1.65 -13.21
CA SER A 75 8.90 -1.16 -14.03
C SER A 75 9.35 0.25 -13.60
N THR A 76 8.40 1.13 -13.33
CA THR A 76 8.67 2.53 -12.92
C THR A 76 9.27 2.59 -11.51
N ALA A 77 8.86 1.70 -10.60
CA ALA A 77 9.41 1.62 -9.25
C ALA A 77 10.86 1.07 -9.21
N LEU A 78 11.22 0.19 -10.15
CA LEU A 78 12.56 -0.39 -10.24
C LEU A 78 13.56 0.49 -10.98
N ALA A 79 13.11 1.28 -11.97
CA ALA A 79 14.01 2.09 -12.80
C ALA A 79 14.94 3.04 -12.02
N PRO A 80 14.51 3.75 -10.96
CA PRO A 80 15.40 4.61 -10.17
C PRO A 80 16.56 3.86 -9.51
N ARG A 81 16.40 2.56 -9.21
CA ARG A 81 17.42 1.75 -8.53
C ARG A 81 18.70 1.58 -9.35
N PHE A 82 18.67 1.85 -10.65
CA PHE A 82 19.87 1.89 -11.49
C PHE A 82 20.87 2.99 -11.08
N LEU A 83 20.41 4.06 -10.42
CA LEU A 83 21.29 5.09 -9.86
C LEU A 83 22.13 4.57 -8.68
N ASP A 84 21.65 3.55 -7.98
CA ASP A 84 22.31 2.99 -6.79
C ASP A 84 23.19 1.78 -7.12
N VAL A 85 23.29 1.41 -8.40
CA VAL A 85 24.11 0.27 -8.84
C VAL A 85 25.60 0.63 -8.78
N GLU A 86 26.35 -0.12 -7.97
CA GLU A 86 27.79 0.06 -7.77
C GLU A 86 28.63 -1.03 -8.46
N ASN A 87 28.03 -2.20 -8.72
CA ASN A 87 28.76 -3.35 -9.28
C ASN A 87 27.95 -4.12 -10.35
N VAL A 88 28.67 -4.99 -11.08
CA VAL A 88 28.11 -5.71 -12.23
C VAL A 88 27.04 -6.72 -11.79
N GLN A 89 27.19 -7.32 -10.60
CA GLN A 89 26.19 -8.26 -10.08
C GLN A 89 24.85 -7.57 -9.78
N GLN A 90 24.88 -6.40 -9.13
CA GLN A 90 23.69 -5.60 -8.86
C GLN A 90 22.99 -5.17 -10.16
N ARG A 91 23.77 -4.72 -11.15
CA ARG A 91 23.25 -4.38 -12.48
C ARG A 91 22.52 -5.56 -13.11
N ALA A 92 23.19 -6.72 -13.16
CA ALA A 92 22.63 -7.92 -13.78
C ALA A 92 21.36 -8.43 -13.07
N ALA A 93 21.31 -8.36 -11.73
CA ALA A 93 20.13 -8.73 -10.98
C ALA A 93 18.93 -7.81 -11.30
N LEU A 94 19.15 -6.50 -11.33
CA LEU A 94 18.11 -5.52 -11.65
C LEU A 94 17.62 -5.64 -13.09
N THR A 95 18.53 -5.86 -14.05
CA THR A 95 18.17 -6.14 -15.45
C THR A 95 17.29 -7.40 -15.55
N ASN A 96 17.67 -8.50 -14.88
CA ASN A 96 16.88 -9.74 -14.91
C ASN A 96 15.46 -9.57 -14.32
N ASP A 97 15.31 -8.75 -13.28
CA ASP A 97 13.98 -8.48 -12.72
C ASP A 97 13.11 -7.64 -13.66
N LEU A 98 13.71 -6.70 -14.40
CA LEU A 98 13.02 -5.93 -15.42
C LEU A 98 12.66 -6.76 -16.66
N ASP A 99 13.55 -7.65 -17.12
CA ASP A 99 13.30 -8.56 -18.24
C ASP A 99 12.08 -9.46 -17.94
N LYS A 100 11.92 -9.92 -16.69
CA LYS A 100 10.73 -10.70 -16.27
C LYS A 100 9.45 -9.87 -16.33
N ILE A 101 9.52 -8.60 -15.91
CA ILE A 101 8.36 -7.69 -15.95
C ILE A 101 7.98 -7.39 -17.40
N GLU A 102 8.96 -7.10 -18.26
CA GLU A 102 8.77 -6.88 -19.69
C GLU A 102 8.13 -8.11 -20.36
N ALA A 103 8.67 -9.31 -20.11
CA ALA A 103 8.10 -10.55 -20.63
C ALA A 103 6.63 -10.74 -20.18
N ARG A 104 6.32 -10.39 -18.92
CA ARG A 104 4.94 -10.42 -18.40
C ARG A 104 4.05 -9.39 -19.09
N GLN A 105 4.52 -8.16 -19.32
CA GLN A 105 3.77 -7.13 -20.03
C GLN A 105 3.42 -7.58 -21.46
N PHE A 106 4.37 -8.15 -22.20
CA PHE A 106 4.11 -8.68 -23.54
C PHE A 106 3.11 -9.84 -23.55
N ASP A 107 3.18 -10.76 -22.57
CA ASP A 107 2.19 -11.84 -22.44
C ASP A 107 0.79 -11.29 -22.15
N LEU A 108 0.69 -10.32 -21.23
CA LEU A 108 -0.57 -9.65 -20.89
C LEU A 108 -1.17 -8.93 -22.12
N ILE A 109 -0.36 -8.18 -22.88
CA ILE A 109 -0.81 -7.53 -24.13
C ILE A 109 -1.38 -8.58 -25.11
N ARG A 110 -0.67 -9.72 -25.29
CA ARG A 110 -1.11 -10.78 -26.20
C ARG A 110 -2.44 -11.39 -25.75
N ARG A 111 -2.61 -11.65 -24.45
CA ARG A 111 -3.84 -12.19 -23.83
C ARG A 111 -5.01 -11.20 -23.92
N ILE A 112 -4.78 -9.92 -23.68
CA ILE A 112 -5.79 -8.88 -23.84
C ILE A 112 -6.22 -8.77 -25.31
N GLY A 113 -5.27 -8.83 -26.25
CA GLY A 113 -5.54 -8.78 -27.68
C GLY A 113 -6.41 -9.93 -28.19
N SER A 114 -6.25 -11.14 -27.65
CA SER A 114 -7.09 -12.29 -28.03
C SER A 114 -8.53 -12.19 -27.52
N LEU A 115 -8.77 -11.43 -26.45
CA LEU A 115 -10.09 -11.26 -25.83
C LEU A 115 -10.84 -10.01 -26.33
N SER A 116 -10.13 -8.93 -26.61
CA SER A 116 -10.72 -7.59 -26.78
C SER A 116 -11.21 -7.30 -28.20
N GLY A 117 -10.63 -7.90 -29.24
CA GLY A 117 -10.91 -7.54 -30.64
C GLY A 117 -10.55 -6.09 -30.99
N LEU A 118 -9.89 -5.37 -30.08
CA LEU A 118 -9.48 -3.96 -30.19
C LEU A 118 -8.05 -3.86 -30.73
N ASP A 119 -7.70 -2.71 -31.31
CA ASP A 119 -6.34 -2.45 -31.78
C ASP A 119 -5.39 -2.27 -30.59
N MET A 120 -4.54 -3.26 -30.35
CA MET A 120 -3.55 -3.25 -29.26
C MET A 120 -2.28 -2.46 -29.59
N LYS A 121 -2.12 -1.96 -30.83
CA LYS A 121 -0.91 -1.23 -31.24
C LYS A 121 -0.55 -0.04 -30.32
N PRO A 122 -1.49 0.81 -29.87
CA PRO A 122 -1.13 1.94 -29.01
C PRO A 122 -0.55 1.49 -27.66
N ILE A 123 -1.10 0.42 -27.08
CA ILE A 123 -0.61 -0.17 -25.82
C ILE A 123 0.76 -0.81 -26.05
N GLN A 124 0.92 -1.54 -27.16
CA GLN A 124 2.20 -2.15 -27.51
C GLN A 124 3.29 -1.10 -27.72
N THR A 125 3.00 -0.03 -28.45
CA THR A 125 3.94 1.10 -28.62
C THR A 125 4.30 1.74 -27.29
N ALA A 126 3.35 1.91 -26.38
CA ALA A 126 3.63 2.48 -25.06
C ALA A 126 4.53 1.56 -24.19
N VAL A 127 4.35 0.24 -24.26
CA VAL A 127 5.25 -0.73 -23.61
C VAL A 127 6.63 -0.73 -24.27
N ASP A 128 6.70 -0.70 -25.61
CA ASP A 128 7.96 -0.64 -26.35
C ASP A 128 8.75 0.65 -26.02
N ASP A 129 8.07 1.79 -25.89
CA ASP A 129 8.66 3.06 -25.48
C ASP A 129 9.21 3.00 -24.05
N LEU A 130 8.42 2.42 -23.12
CA LEU A 130 8.82 2.22 -21.74
C LEU A 130 10.05 1.29 -21.63
N SER A 131 10.03 0.16 -22.33
CA SER A 131 11.15 -0.80 -22.38
C SER A 131 12.41 -0.15 -22.95
N ARG A 132 12.28 0.63 -24.04
CA ARG A 132 13.42 1.38 -24.59
C ARG A 132 14.02 2.35 -23.58
N ALA A 133 13.21 3.15 -22.89
CA ALA A 133 13.70 4.07 -21.87
C ALA A 133 14.42 3.34 -20.71
N ILE A 134 13.93 2.17 -20.29
CA ILE A 134 14.56 1.36 -19.26
C ILE A 134 15.89 0.76 -19.74
N ASN A 135 15.93 0.29 -20.98
CA ASN A 135 17.16 -0.22 -21.59
C ASN A 135 18.23 0.87 -21.74
N ASP A 136 17.82 2.09 -22.11
CA ASP A 136 18.71 3.25 -22.17
C ASP A 136 19.31 3.55 -20.78
N ILE A 137 18.52 3.49 -19.70
CA ILE A 137 19.04 3.63 -18.32
C ILE A 137 20.04 2.53 -18.00
N ASN A 138 19.77 1.28 -18.37
CA ASN A 138 20.67 0.18 -18.14
C ASN A 138 22.03 0.39 -18.85
N ASP A 139 22.01 0.88 -20.09
CA ASP A 139 23.22 1.18 -20.86
C ASP A 139 24.00 2.36 -20.30
N LEU A 140 23.29 3.43 -19.91
CA LEU A 140 23.88 4.58 -19.22
C LEU A 140 24.51 4.18 -17.88
N THR A 141 23.87 3.29 -17.14
CA THR A 141 24.42 2.73 -15.89
C THR A 141 25.72 1.96 -16.18
N GLY A 142 25.74 1.16 -17.25
CA GLY A 142 26.96 0.52 -17.72
C GLY A 142 28.06 1.53 -18.09
N ALA A 143 27.72 2.66 -18.71
CA ALA A 143 28.67 3.73 -19.02
C ALA A 143 29.21 4.40 -17.76
N ARG A 144 28.35 4.72 -16.79
CA ARG A 144 28.71 5.26 -15.47
C ARG A 144 29.71 4.37 -14.74
N MET A 145 29.45 3.05 -14.71
CA MET A 145 30.36 2.09 -14.10
C MET A 145 31.74 2.08 -14.78
N ARG A 146 31.77 2.14 -16.12
CA ARG A 146 33.04 2.26 -16.86
C ARG A 146 33.77 3.57 -16.55
N ASN A 147 33.04 4.69 -16.44
CA ASN A 147 33.61 5.98 -16.07
C ASN A 147 34.21 5.94 -14.66
N THR A 148 33.50 5.33 -13.71
CA THR A 148 33.97 5.14 -12.33
C THR A 148 35.20 4.23 -12.26
N ALA A 149 35.23 3.14 -13.03
CA ALA A 149 36.40 2.28 -13.12
C ALA A 149 37.61 3.01 -13.72
N ALA A 150 37.42 3.78 -14.79
CA ALA A 150 38.48 4.61 -15.39
C ALA A 150 39.00 5.69 -14.42
N MET A 151 38.10 6.28 -13.64
CA MET A 151 38.45 7.23 -12.57
C MET A 151 39.35 6.57 -11.52
N ASN A 152 38.96 5.42 -11.00
CA ASN A 152 39.71 4.69 -9.97
C ASN A 152 41.11 4.31 -10.47
N THR A 153 41.22 3.83 -11.71
CA THR A 153 42.52 3.57 -12.35
C THR A 153 43.38 4.83 -12.43
N SER A 154 42.78 5.99 -12.73
CA SER A 154 43.50 7.27 -12.79
C SER A 154 43.96 7.74 -11.42
N LEU A 155 43.17 7.54 -10.37
CA LEU A 155 43.54 7.82 -8.97
C LEU A 155 44.66 6.90 -8.46
N GLU A 156 44.66 5.64 -8.89
CA GLU A 156 45.76 4.70 -8.59
C GLU A 156 47.05 5.15 -9.30
N ASN A 157 46.95 5.52 -10.58
CA ASN A 157 48.07 6.07 -11.35
C ASN A 157 48.59 7.37 -10.73
N LEU A 158 47.70 8.24 -10.23
CA LEU A 158 48.07 9.46 -9.51
C LEU A 158 48.92 9.14 -8.27
N THR A 159 48.53 8.12 -7.50
CA THR A 159 49.26 7.68 -6.31
C THR A 159 50.62 7.08 -6.66
N LYS A 160 50.73 6.37 -7.80
CA LYS A 160 52.02 5.87 -8.32
C LYS A 160 52.91 7.03 -8.79
N ALA A 161 52.38 7.96 -9.57
CA ALA A 161 53.10 9.13 -10.06
C ALA A 161 53.58 10.01 -8.90
N GLY A 162 52.75 10.21 -7.87
CA GLY A 162 53.11 10.94 -6.66
C GLY A 162 54.30 10.34 -5.91
N ARG A 163 54.38 9.01 -5.81
CA ARG A 163 55.55 8.33 -5.21
C ARG A 163 56.82 8.54 -6.02
N VAL A 164 56.74 8.42 -7.35
CA VAL A 164 57.89 8.66 -8.24
C VAL A 164 58.34 10.13 -8.14
N PHE A 165 57.39 11.07 -8.17
CA PHE A 165 57.64 12.49 -7.97
C PHE A 165 58.36 12.77 -6.65
N SER A 166 57.82 12.26 -5.53
CA SER A 166 58.41 12.45 -4.20
C SER A 166 59.81 11.87 -4.09
N GLY A 167 60.10 10.75 -4.76
CA GLY A 167 61.45 10.18 -4.81
C GLY A 167 62.45 11.06 -5.56
N VAL A 168 62.07 11.59 -6.72
CA VAL A 168 62.95 12.44 -7.55
C VAL A 168 63.15 13.82 -6.93
N VAL A 169 62.06 14.53 -6.63
CA VAL A 169 62.12 15.91 -6.12
C VAL A 169 62.54 15.93 -4.65
N GLY A 170 62.18 14.90 -3.87
CA GLY A 170 62.69 14.74 -2.50
C GLY A 170 64.21 14.57 -2.47
N SER A 171 64.76 13.72 -3.35
CA SER A 171 66.22 13.58 -3.48
C SER A 171 66.89 14.88 -3.92
N GLU A 172 66.30 15.64 -4.85
CA GLU A 172 66.80 16.96 -5.27
C GLU A 172 66.76 17.97 -4.12
N ALA A 173 65.69 17.97 -3.32
CA ALA A 173 65.56 18.83 -2.14
C ALA A 173 66.59 18.47 -1.06
N ASP A 174 66.86 17.17 -0.83
CA ASP A 174 67.86 16.70 0.12
C ASP A 174 69.29 17.05 -0.33
N GLU A 175 69.60 16.91 -1.62
CA GLU A 175 70.88 17.33 -2.20
C GLU A 175 71.07 18.85 -2.09
N ALA A 176 70.04 19.63 -2.44
CA ALA A 176 70.09 21.08 -2.31
C ALA A 176 70.25 21.52 -0.85
N ARG A 177 69.56 20.87 0.10
CA ARG A 177 69.74 21.10 1.54
C ARG A 177 71.15 20.79 2.00
N PHE A 178 71.72 19.69 1.53
CA PHE A 178 73.10 19.32 1.83
C PHE A 178 74.08 20.37 1.29
N ASN A 179 73.91 20.82 0.05
CA ASN A 179 74.72 21.88 -0.56
C ASN A 179 74.64 23.19 0.21
N VAL A 180 73.44 23.62 0.63
CA VAL A 180 73.26 24.79 1.51
C VAL A 180 74.00 24.60 2.84
N THR A 181 73.90 23.42 3.45
CA THR A 181 74.55 23.14 4.74
C THR A 181 76.08 23.17 4.62
N ILE A 182 76.63 22.53 3.60
CA ILE A 182 78.07 22.55 3.32
C ILE A 182 78.53 23.94 2.92
N GLY A 183 77.76 24.67 2.11
CA GLY A 183 78.06 26.04 1.72
C GLY A 183 78.17 26.96 2.94
N ILE A 184 77.21 26.88 3.87
CA ILE A 184 77.24 27.62 5.15
C ILE A 184 78.46 27.24 5.99
N GLU A 185 78.79 25.95 6.08
CA GLU A 185 79.94 25.50 6.87
C GLU A 185 81.28 25.91 6.23
N SER A 186 81.35 25.89 4.89
CA SER A 186 82.55 26.27 4.12
C SER A 186 82.91 27.74 4.23
N ILE A 187 81.96 28.59 4.60
CA ILE A 187 82.17 30.01 4.84
C ILE A 187 83.04 30.25 6.09
N LYS A 188 83.07 29.32 7.05
CA LYS A 188 83.88 29.44 8.26
C LYS A 188 85.38 29.43 7.91
N GLY A 189 86.04 30.55 8.14
CA GLY A 189 87.48 30.73 7.91
C GLY A 189 87.85 31.32 6.56
N LEU A 190 86.88 31.59 5.67
CA LEU A 190 87.10 32.36 4.44
C LEU A 190 87.13 33.86 4.72
N SER A 191 87.89 34.61 3.92
CA SER A 191 87.94 36.09 4.00
C SER A 191 88.14 36.71 2.62
N GLY A 192 87.77 37.99 2.48
CA GLY A 192 87.92 38.74 1.24
C GLY A 192 87.12 38.15 0.07
N GLU A 193 87.74 38.04 -1.10
CA GLU A 193 87.11 37.63 -2.36
C GLU A 193 86.53 36.20 -2.33
N GLN A 194 87.12 35.29 -1.56
CA GLN A 194 86.65 33.91 -1.41
C GLN A 194 85.35 33.83 -0.62
N LEU A 195 85.20 34.66 0.42
CA LEU A 195 83.98 34.77 1.20
C LEU A 195 82.84 35.32 0.33
N ASP A 196 83.13 36.34 -0.47
CA ASP A 196 82.15 36.98 -1.35
C ASP A 196 81.66 36.01 -2.44
N ALA A 197 82.56 35.22 -3.02
CA ALA A 197 82.21 34.18 -3.99
C ALA A 197 81.38 33.03 -3.39
N ALA A 198 81.70 32.59 -2.16
CA ALA A 198 80.94 31.56 -1.46
C ALA A 198 79.53 32.05 -1.07
N MET A 199 79.43 33.26 -0.54
CA MET A 199 78.15 33.91 -0.23
C MET A 199 77.29 34.11 -1.48
N LYS A 200 77.90 34.51 -2.60
CA LYS A 200 77.20 34.66 -3.87
C LYS A 200 76.68 33.32 -4.41
N THR A 201 77.46 32.25 -4.30
CA THR A 201 77.01 30.89 -4.68
C THR A 201 75.83 30.44 -3.83
N LEU A 202 75.91 30.66 -2.51
CA LEU A 202 74.85 30.30 -1.58
C LEU A 202 73.55 31.07 -1.88
N ASN A 203 73.66 32.37 -2.13
CA ASN A 203 72.52 33.28 -2.36
C ASN A 203 71.90 33.13 -3.75
N ASP A 204 72.73 33.03 -4.79
CA ASP A 204 72.26 33.07 -6.19
C ASP A 204 71.92 31.67 -6.73
N LYS A 205 72.39 30.59 -6.07
CA LYS A 205 72.21 29.22 -6.54
C LYS A 205 71.63 28.27 -5.48
N ASP A 206 72.34 28.02 -4.38
CA ASP A 206 71.98 26.90 -3.49
C ASP A 206 70.67 27.13 -2.73
N PHE A 207 70.45 28.33 -2.17
CA PHE A 207 69.18 28.69 -1.54
C PHE A 207 67.99 28.71 -2.51
N PRO A 208 68.07 29.37 -3.68
CA PRO A 208 66.99 29.35 -4.67
C PRO A 208 66.60 27.93 -5.12
N VAL A 209 67.58 27.04 -5.33
CA VAL A 209 67.31 25.65 -5.74
C VAL A 209 66.61 24.87 -4.62
N PHE A 210 67.06 25.03 -3.37
CA PHE A 210 66.40 24.38 -2.22
C PHE A 210 64.97 24.89 -2.00
N ASP A 211 64.77 26.21 -2.03
CA ASP A 211 63.45 26.83 -1.89
C ASP A 211 62.51 26.41 -3.01
N PHE A 212 63.00 26.36 -4.26
CA PHE A 212 62.25 25.88 -5.40
C PHE A 212 61.82 24.42 -5.23
N ALA A 213 62.74 23.51 -4.89
CA ALA A 213 62.41 22.09 -4.72
C ALA A 213 61.33 21.87 -3.65
N ARG A 214 61.41 22.58 -2.52
CA ARG A 214 60.41 22.51 -1.43
C ARG A 214 59.06 23.11 -1.82
N LYS A 215 59.05 24.25 -2.53
CA LYS A 215 57.81 24.85 -3.06
C LYS A 215 57.14 23.93 -4.08
N LEU A 216 57.92 23.35 -4.99
CA LEU A 216 57.44 22.42 -5.99
C LEU A 216 56.80 21.18 -5.34
N GLU A 217 57.44 20.61 -4.31
CA GLU A 217 56.88 19.50 -3.54
C GLU A 217 55.51 19.85 -2.94
N ALA A 218 55.40 21.02 -2.29
CA ALA A 218 54.13 21.48 -1.72
C ALA A 218 53.05 21.69 -2.79
N GLN A 219 53.39 22.33 -3.92
CA GLN A 219 52.44 22.61 -5.00
C GLN A 219 51.94 21.35 -5.71
N VAL A 220 52.83 20.38 -5.96
CA VAL A 220 52.42 19.11 -6.58
C VAL A 220 51.59 18.27 -5.60
N ASN A 221 51.91 18.29 -4.30
CA ASN A 221 51.05 17.69 -3.28
C ASN A 221 49.67 18.35 -3.22
N GLU A 222 49.58 19.68 -3.37
CA GLU A 222 48.31 20.40 -3.48
C GLU A 222 47.52 19.91 -4.71
N VAL A 223 48.17 19.79 -5.87
CA VAL A 223 47.55 19.27 -7.09
C VAL A 223 47.03 17.85 -6.91
N MET A 224 47.82 16.95 -6.31
CA MET A 224 47.35 15.60 -6.03
C MET A 224 46.13 15.58 -5.11
N GLY A 225 46.10 16.46 -4.11
CA GLY A 225 44.93 16.66 -3.24
C GLY A 225 43.71 17.13 -4.02
N MET A 226 43.87 18.17 -4.84
CA MET A 226 42.80 18.72 -5.68
C MET A 226 42.25 17.68 -6.67
N LEU A 227 43.10 16.85 -7.26
CA LEU A 227 42.67 15.78 -8.17
C LEU A 227 41.90 14.67 -7.45
N ARG A 228 42.32 14.28 -6.24
CA ARG A 228 41.55 13.34 -5.41
C ARG A 228 40.18 13.89 -5.04
N GLU A 229 40.12 15.17 -4.63
CA GLU A 229 38.87 15.87 -4.35
C GLU A 229 37.96 15.92 -5.59
N THR A 230 38.54 16.26 -6.75
CA THR A 230 37.84 16.33 -8.05
C THR A 230 37.11 15.03 -8.39
N GLY A 231 37.75 13.88 -8.12
CA GLY A 231 37.15 12.57 -8.34
C GLY A 231 35.87 12.30 -7.52
N GLN A 232 35.61 13.07 -6.47
CA GLN A 232 34.48 12.91 -5.55
C GLN A 232 33.41 14.00 -5.66
N ILE A 233 33.61 15.01 -6.51
CA ILE A 233 32.70 16.17 -6.59
C ILE A 233 31.30 15.74 -7.09
N PRO A 234 30.20 16.03 -6.36
CA PRO A 234 28.88 15.49 -6.68
C PRO A 234 28.16 16.19 -7.84
N ASP A 235 28.55 17.42 -8.21
CA ASP A 235 27.83 18.24 -9.18
C ASP A 235 28.76 19.01 -10.13
N LYS A 236 28.21 19.41 -11.28
CA LYS A 236 28.98 20.03 -12.35
C LYS A 236 29.50 21.42 -11.98
N ALA A 237 28.75 22.22 -11.23
CA ALA A 237 29.14 23.59 -10.91
C ALA A 237 30.39 23.60 -10.01
N ARG A 238 30.45 22.70 -9.02
CA ARG A 238 31.64 22.50 -8.20
C ARG A 238 32.82 21.93 -9.01
N LEU A 239 32.54 21.06 -9.97
CA LEU A 239 33.57 20.49 -10.83
C LEU A 239 34.23 21.58 -11.70
N ASP A 240 33.44 22.48 -12.28
CA ASP A 240 33.95 23.60 -13.09
C ASP A 240 34.88 24.51 -12.26
N VAL A 241 34.55 24.77 -10.99
CA VAL A 241 35.39 25.52 -10.06
C VAL A 241 36.69 24.78 -9.74
N ALA A 242 36.61 23.48 -9.44
CA ALA A 242 37.79 22.66 -9.15
C ALA A 242 38.72 22.55 -10.37
N GLN A 243 38.15 22.39 -11.57
CA GLN A 243 38.90 22.37 -12.83
C GLN A 243 39.62 23.70 -13.06
N ALA A 244 38.96 24.84 -12.85
CA ALA A 244 39.61 26.15 -12.97
C ALA A 244 40.78 26.32 -11.99
N ARG A 245 40.62 25.88 -10.74
CA ARG A 245 41.67 25.93 -9.72
C ARG A 245 42.85 25.02 -10.06
N PHE A 246 42.57 23.80 -10.52
CA PHE A 246 43.59 22.86 -10.97
C PHE A 246 44.37 23.44 -12.16
N ASN A 247 43.68 23.94 -13.19
CA ASN A 247 44.32 24.52 -14.38
C ASN A 247 45.23 25.72 -14.03
N ALA A 248 44.77 26.60 -13.13
CA ALA A 248 45.57 27.74 -12.66
C ALA A 248 46.84 27.29 -11.91
N THR A 249 46.72 26.24 -11.08
CA THR A 249 47.85 25.69 -10.33
C THR A 249 48.85 24.97 -11.24
N ALA A 250 48.35 24.16 -12.19
CA ALA A 250 49.16 23.50 -13.20
C ALA A 250 49.95 24.50 -14.06
N LEU A 251 49.31 25.59 -14.49
CA LEU A 251 49.98 26.67 -15.23
C LEU A 251 51.09 27.33 -14.39
N ARG A 252 50.83 27.61 -13.11
CA ARG A 252 51.83 28.18 -12.19
C ARG A 252 53.04 27.26 -12.07
N ILE A 253 52.82 25.97 -11.82
CA ILE A 253 53.89 24.95 -11.72
C ILE A 253 54.74 24.93 -13.00
N ARG A 254 54.11 24.95 -14.19
CA ARG A 254 54.82 24.96 -15.48
C ARG A 254 55.68 26.20 -15.68
N LEU A 255 55.19 27.37 -15.28
CA LEU A 255 55.95 28.62 -15.32
C LEU A 255 57.16 28.56 -14.38
N GLU A 256 56.97 28.06 -13.17
CA GLU A 256 58.05 27.89 -12.18
C GLU A 256 59.09 26.85 -12.65
N LEU A 257 58.68 25.73 -13.25
CA LEU A 257 59.59 24.75 -13.85
C LEU A 257 60.44 25.36 -14.97
N THR A 258 59.83 26.19 -15.83
CA THR A 258 60.54 26.87 -16.93
C THR A 258 61.57 27.86 -16.39
N ALA A 259 61.23 28.59 -15.32
CA ALA A 259 62.16 29.48 -14.65
C ALA A 259 63.33 28.70 -14.00
N ALA A 260 63.04 27.59 -13.32
CA ALA A 260 64.02 26.75 -12.65
C ALA A 260 64.99 26.06 -13.61
N GLU A 261 64.55 25.72 -14.84
CA GLU A 261 65.43 25.12 -15.85
C GLU A 261 66.62 26.02 -16.22
N ASN A 262 66.49 27.34 -16.09
CA ASN A 262 67.59 28.29 -16.33
C ASN A 262 68.63 28.33 -15.20
N VAL A 263 68.26 27.86 -13.99
CA VAL A 263 69.10 27.95 -12.78
C VAL A 263 69.66 26.58 -12.39
N ALA A 264 68.82 25.55 -12.44
CA ALA A 264 69.14 24.15 -12.15
C ALA A 264 68.39 23.22 -13.13
N PRO A 265 69.01 22.91 -14.28
CA PRO A 265 68.43 22.02 -15.28
C PRO A 265 68.23 20.61 -14.71
N ASN A 266 66.99 20.11 -14.72
CA ASN A 266 66.69 18.74 -14.33
C ASN A 266 65.55 18.17 -15.21
N PRO A 267 65.88 17.45 -16.29
CA PRO A 267 64.86 16.91 -17.20
C PRO A 267 63.98 15.85 -16.54
N PHE A 268 64.51 15.09 -15.57
CA PHE A 268 63.75 14.07 -14.85
C PHE A 268 62.69 14.69 -13.95
N ARG A 269 63.02 15.78 -13.23
CA ARG A 269 62.04 16.56 -12.45
C ARG A 269 60.88 17.02 -13.33
N ASN A 270 61.18 17.64 -14.46
CA ASN A 270 60.15 18.17 -15.37
C ASN A 270 59.26 17.04 -15.89
N GLN A 271 59.85 15.88 -16.23
CA GLN A 271 59.11 14.71 -16.68
C GLN A 271 58.17 14.15 -15.60
N VAL A 272 58.62 14.02 -14.35
CA VAL A 272 57.77 13.46 -13.28
C VAL A 272 56.64 14.42 -12.88
N VAL A 273 56.89 15.74 -12.90
CA VAL A 273 55.86 16.74 -12.62
C VAL A 273 54.80 16.74 -13.72
N GLU A 274 55.20 16.77 -14.99
CA GLU A 274 54.24 16.64 -16.09
C GLU A 274 53.50 15.30 -16.06
N GLY A 275 54.15 14.23 -15.61
CA GLY A 275 53.49 12.94 -15.37
C GLY A 275 52.33 13.02 -14.38
N VAL A 276 52.44 13.85 -13.33
CA VAL A 276 51.36 14.09 -12.36
C VAL A 276 50.28 15.00 -12.96
N LEU A 277 50.67 16.10 -13.61
CA LEU A 277 49.72 17.04 -14.22
C LEU A 277 48.88 16.38 -15.32
N ALA A 278 49.50 15.53 -16.15
CA ALA A 278 48.85 14.80 -17.22
C ALA A 278 47.79 13.78 -16.75
N ILE A 279 47.80 13.37 -15.48
CA ILE A 279 46.75 12.50 -14.89
C ILE A 279 45.49 13.31 -14.54
N GLY A 280 45.65 14.60 -14.29
CA GLY A 280 44.51 15.52 -14.16
C GLY A 280 43.94 15.97 -15.50
N GLU A 281 44.80 16.12 -16.51
CA GLU A 281 44.48 16.65 -17.83
C GLU A 281 44.14 15.58 -18.88
N GLY A 282 43.56 16.02 -20.00
CA GLY A 282 43.34 15.17 -21.17
C GLY A 282 42.14 14.24 -21.09
N ARG A 283 41.88 13.50 -22.18
CA ARG A 283 40.65 12.70 -22.36
C ARG A 283 40.47 11.57 -21.33
N ASN A 284 41.57 11.09 -20.77
CA ASN A 284 41.59 10.03 -19.76
C ASN A 284 41.95 10.56 -18.38
N GLY A 285 42.06 11.88 -18.22
CA GLY A 285 42.35 12.50 -16.93
C GLY A 285 41.16 12.43 -15.98
N ILE A 286 41.45 12.64 -14.70
CA ILE A 286 40.47 12.61 -13.61
C ILE A 286 39.34 13.63 -13.84
N VAL A 287 39.68 14.85 -14.30
CA VAL A 287 38.68 15.91 -14.52
C VAL A 287 37.66 15.49 -15.59
N GLU A 288 38.15 15.03 -16.75
CA GLU A 288 37.29 14.61 -17.87
C GLU A 288 36.50 13.35 -17.52
N ALA A 289 37.10 12.41 -16.79
CA ALA A 289 36.39 11.23 -16.30
C ALA A 289 35.22 11.62 -15.39
N ARG A 290 35.40 12.62 -14.51
CA ARG A 290 34.34 13.08 -13.60
C ARG A 290 33.25 13.80 -14.37
N GLN A 291 33.64 14.64 -15.33
CA GLN A 291 32.72 15.37 -16.18
C GLN A 291 31.83 14.42 -16.98
N ARG A 292 32.40 13.36 -17.55
CA ARG A 292 31.64 12.30 -18.23
C ARG A 292 30.69 11.58 -17.29
N ASP A 293 31.14 11.22 -16.08
CA ASP A 293 30.29 10.55 -15.09
C ASP A 293 29.07 11.42 -14.69
N LEU A 294 29.30 12.70 -14.39
CA LEU A 294 28.23 13.65 -14.07
C LEU A 294 27.27 13.87 -15.25
N ALA A 295 27.77 13.91 -16.49
CA ALA A 295 26.94 13.99 -17.68
C ALA A 295 26.07 12.73 -17.85
N THR A 296 26.64 11.55 -17.61
CA THR A 296 25.88 10.28 -17.63
C THR A 296 24.82 10.25 -16.53
N LEU A 297 25.12 10.72 -15.31
CA LEU A 297 24.12 10.83 -14.24
C LEU A 297 22.97 11.78 -14.61
N ALA A 298 23.27 12.92 -15.23
CA ALA A 298 22.25 13.85 -15.72
C ALA A 298 21.38 13.21 -16.83
N GLN A 299 21.98 12.40 -17.71
CA GLN A 299 21.24 11.64 -18.72
C GLN A 299 20.32 10.60 -18.07
N ILE A 300 20.80 9.83 -17.08
CA ILE A 300 19.96 8.86 -16.35
C ILE A 300 18.77 9.56 -15.70
N ALA A 301 18.99 10.70 -15.04
CA ALA A 301 17.93 11.49 -14.42
C ALA A 301 16.91 12.02 -15.44
N ALA A 302 17.34 12.36 -16.66
CA ALA A 302 16.44 12.74 -17.75
C ALA A 302 15.64 11.53 -18.26
N THR A 303 16.30 10.40 -18.52
CA THR A 303 15.65 9.17 -18.99
C THR A 303 14.67 8.60 -17.96
N LEU A 304 14.91 8.78 -16.66
CA LEU A 304 13.92 8.42 -15.62
C LEU A 304 12.61 9.20 -15.77
N LYS A 305 12.65 10.46 -16.23
CA LYS A 305 11.43 11.22 -16.56
C LYS A 305 10.74 10.67 -17.81
N ASP A 306 11.51 10.12 -18.75
CA ASP A 306 10.95 9.46 -19.94
C ASP A 306 10.30 8.12 -19.58
N VAL A 307 10.86 7.36 -18.63
CA VAL A 307 10.23 6.16 -18.03
C VAL A 307 8.90 6.53 -17.40
N ASP A 308 8.85 7.58 -16.57
CA ASP A 308 7.62 8.04 -15.93
C ASP A 308 6.57 8.48 -16.98
N ARG A 309 6.99 9.23 -18.01
CA ARG A 309 6.10 9.62 -19.12
C ARG A 309 5.60 8.42 -19.91
N GLY A 310 6.45 7.42 -20.17
CA GLY A 310 6.09 6.18 -20.84
C GLY A 310 5.05 5.38 -20.03
N ALA A 311 5.27 5.27 -18.71
CA ALA A 311 4.34 4.61 -17.80
C ALA A 311 2.99 5.34 -17.70
N MET A 312 2.98 6.68 -17.65
CA MET A 312 1.75 7.48 -17.71
C MET A 312 1.00 7.28 -19.03
N THR A 313 1.73 7.24 -20.15
CA THR A 313 1.14 6.98 -21.48
C THR A 313 0.49 5.61 -21.52
N LEU A 314 1.19 4.58 -21.04
CA LEU A 314 0.67 3.21 -20.94
C LEU A 314 -0.57 3.15 -20.04
N ARG A 315 -0.52 3.75 -18.84
CA ARG A 315 -1.66 3.81 -17.93
C ARG A 315 -2.87 4.48 -18.59
N GLY A 316 -2.67 5.59 -19.31
CA GLY A 316 -3.75 6.25 -20.05
C GLY A 316 -4.33 5.41 -21.19
N GLN A 317 -3.52 4.58 -21.87
CA GLN A 317 -4.05 3.63 -22.86
C GLN A 317 -4.80 2.47 -22.21
N VAL A 318 -4.31 1.96 -21.08
CA VAL A 318 -5.00 0.94 -20.28
C VAL A 318 -6.32 1.47 -19.72
N GLU A 319 -6.35 2.71 -19.26
CA GLU A 319 -7.57 3.36 -18.76
C GLU A 319 -8.62 3.47 -19.87
N LYS A 320 -8.24 3.93 -21.08
CA LYS A 320 -9.14 3.92 -22.25
C LYS A 320 -9.65 2.52 -22.60
N LEU A 321 -8.81 1.50 -22.46
CA LEU A 321 -9.19 0.11 -22.68
C LEU A 321 -10.23 -0.35 -21.64
N VAL A 322 -10.01 -0.04 -20.36
CA VAL A 322 -10.93 -0.38 -19.26
C VAL A 322 -12.23 0.42 -19.36
N GLU A 323 -12.17 1.70 -19.71
CA GLU A 323 -13.35 2.54 -19.95
C GLU A 323 -14.17 2.02 -21.13
N GLY A 324 -13.52 1.64 -22.24
CA GLY A 324 -14.19 0.98 -23.36
C GLY A 324 -14.89 -0.32 -22.93
N ALA A 325 -14.18 -1.16 -22.17
CA ALA A 325 -14.73 -2.40 -21.60
C ALA A 325 -15.95 -2.16 -20.70
N ARG A 326 -15.85 -1.18 -19.80
CA ARG A 326 -16.92 -0.80 -18.87
C ARG A 326 -18.09 -0.14 -19.58
N GLY A 327 -17.85 0.71 -20.58
CA GLY A 327 -18.88 1.36 -21.37
C GLY A 327 -19.71 0.35 -22.15
N GLU A 328 -19.06 -0.62 -22.79
CA GLU A 328 -19.76 -1.73 -23.45
C GLU A 328 -20.50 -2.64 -22.46
N SER A 329 -19.92 -2.87 -21.28
CA SER A 329 -20.53 -3.62 -20.17
C SER A 329 -21.80 -2.95 -19.63
N LEU A 330 -21.77 -1.63 -19.44
CA LEU A 330 -22.93 -0.82 -19.03
C LEU A 330 -23.99 -0.76 -20.13
N ALA A 331 -23.59 -0.63 -21.39
CA ALA A 331 -24.52 -0.71 -22.53
C ALA A 331 -25.19 -2.09 -22.62
N ALA A 332 -24.43 -3.18 -22.39
CA ALA A 332 -24.96 -4.54 -22.33
C ALA A 332 -25.93 -4.72 -21.14
N SER A 333 -25.60 -4.20 -19.97
CA SER A 333 -26.47 -4.21 -18.78
C SER A 333 -27.78 -3.45 -19.03
N SER A 334 -27.70 -2.24 -19.56
CA SER A 334 -28.88 -1.44 -19.93
C SER A 334 -29.74 -2.15 -20.98
N SER A 335 -29.12 -2.75 -22.01
CA SER A 335 -29.86 -3.54 -23.02
C SER A 335 -30.56 -4.75 -22.40
N THR A 336 -29.92 -5.39 -21.41
CA THR A 336 -30.49 -6.52 -20.66
C THR A 336 -31.67 -6.06 -19.81
N GLU A 337 -31.57 -4.91 -19.16
CA GLU A 337 -32.65 -4.30 -18.39
C GLU A 337 -33.87 -3.99 -19.28
N THR A 338 -33.65 -3.41 -20.47
CA THR A 338 -34.74 -3.17 -21.44
C THR A 338 -35.39 -4.47 -21.95
N LEU A 339 -34.59 -5.52 -22.17
CA LEU A 339 -35.10 -6.85 -22.54
C LEU A 339 -35.93 -7.48 -21.42
N ILE A 340 -35.52 -7.30 -20.16
CA ILE A 340 -36.24 -7.77 -18.97
C ILE A 340 -37.56 -7.00 -18.82
N GLU A 341 -37.55 -5.67 -18.94
CA GLU A 341 -38.75 -4.80 -18.94
C GLU A 341 -39.74 -5.20 -20.04
N GLN A 342 -39.28 -5.36 -21.28
CA GLN A 342 -40.13 -5.82 -22.39
C GLN A 342 -40.70 -7.22 -22.13
N SER A 343 -39.91 -8.13 -21.57
CA SER A 343 -40.37 -9.49 -21.23
C SER A 343 -41.40 -9.47 -20.11
N LYS A 344 -41.24 -8.61 -19.10
CA LYS A 344 -42.24 -8.39 -18.04
C LYS A 344 -43.57 -7.88 -18.62
N MET A 345 -43.53 -6.93 -19.56
CA MET A 345 -44.75 -6.43 -20.22
C MET A 345 -45.46 -7.51 -21.04
N TRP A 346 -44.75 -8.33 -21.81
CA TRP A 346 -45.33 -9.44 -22.56
C TRP A 346 -45.92 -10.53 -21.64
N LEU A 347 -45.22 -10.90 -20.58
CA LEU A 347 -45.74 -11.89 -19.62
C LEU A 347 -46.93 -11.34 -18.83
N GLY A 348 -46.90 -10.07 -18.43
CA GLY A 348 -48.01 -9.39 -17.76
C GLY A 348 -49.25 -9.30 -18.64
N SER A 349 -49.10 -8.96 -19.92
CA SER A 349 -50.22 -8.89 -20.86
C SER A 349 -50.82 -10.27 -21.18
N VAL A 350 -50.01 -11.32 -21.32
CA VAL A 350 -50.50 -12.71 -21.45
C VAL A 350 -51.21 -13.18 -20.16
N GLY A 351 -50.68 -12.82 -18.99
CA GLY A 351 -51.30 -13.10 -17.69
C GLY A 351 -52.68 -12.45 -17.55
N ILE A 352 -52.77 -11.13 -17.79
CA ILE A 352 -54.04 -10.39 -17.75
C ILE A 352 -55.03 -10.93 -18.80
N GLY A 353 -54.55 -11.21 -20.01
CA GLY A 353 -55.36 -11.78 -21.09
C GLY A 353 -55.96 -13.15 -20.75
N SER A 354 -55.17 -14.04 -20.14
CA SER A 354 -55.65 -15.35 -19.70
C SER A 354 -56.69 -15.27 -18.59
N LEU A 355 -56.52 -14.32 -17.63
CA LEU A 355 -57.50 -14.07 -16.58
C LEU A 355 -58.84 -13.56 -17.15
N LEU A 356 -58.79 -12.65 -18.12
CA LEU A 356 -59.98 -12.10 -18.77
C LEU A 356 -60.73 -13.16 -19.58
N ILE A 357 -60.01 -14.03 -20.30
CA ILE A 357 -60.61 -15.15 -21.04
C ILE A 357 -61.28 -16.15 -20.09
N ALA A 358 -60.63 -16.48 -18.96
CA ALA A 358 -61.22 -17.35 -17.94
C ALA A 358 -62.49 -16.74 -17.31
N LEU A 359 -62.47 -15.43 -17.03
CA LEU A 359 -63.63 -14.70 -16.53
C LEU A 359 -64.79 -14.69 -17.54
N MET A 360 -64.49 -14.47 -18.83
CA MET A 360 -65.48 -14.44 -19.90
C MET A 360 -66.11 -15.83 -20.13
N LEU A 361 -65.32 -16.90 -20.09
CA LEU A 361 -65.79 -18.29 -20.14
C LEU A 361 -66.71 -18.63 -18.95
N SER A 362 -66.36 -18.18 -17.75
CA SER A 362 -67.18 -18.39 -16.55
C SER A 362 -68.53 -17.67 -16.63
N LEU A 363 -68.52 -16.38 -16.99
CA LEU A 363 -69.72 -15.54 -17.01
C LEU A 363 -70.68 -15.87 -18.16
N PHE A 364 -70.17 -16.07 -19.38
CA PHE A 364 -70.99 -16.21 -20.58
C PHE A 364 -71.31 -17.66 -20.94
N TYR A 365 -70.52 -18.64 -20.48
CA TYR A 365 -70.71 -20.05 -20.88
C TYR A 365 -71.21 -20.93 -19.73
N VAL A 366 -70.53 -20.93 -18.58
CA VAL A 366 -70.85 -21.85 -17.46
C VAL A 366 -72.18 -21.46 -16.78
N ARG A 367 -72.35 -20.17 -16.47
CA ARG A 367 -73.49 -19.65 -15.70
C ARG A 367 -74.86 -19.85 -16.39
N PRO A 368 -75.08 -19.47 -17.67
CA PRO A 368 -76.40 -19.63 -18.29
C PRO A 368 -76.72 -21.06 -18.78
N VAL A 369 -75.72 -21.85 -19.18
CA VAL A 369 -75.95 -23.15 -19.84
C VAL A 369 -76.11 -24.30 -18.86
N ILE A 370 -75.38 -24.30 -17.73
CA ILE A 370 -75.38 -25.42 -16.77
C ILE A 370 -76.26 -25.09 -15.56
N ILE A 371 -76.00 -23.97 -14.89
CA ILE A 371 -76.65 -23.63 -13.60
C ILE A 371 -78.13 -23.25 -13.80
N GLY A 372 -78.44 -22.53 -14.88
CA GLY A 372 -79.81 -22.09 -15.19
C GLY A 372 -80.80 -23.22 -15.54
N ARG A 373 -80.34 -24.43 -15.90
CA ARG A 373 -81.21 -25.59 -16.19
C ARG A 373 -81.45 -26.45 -14.94
N LEU A 374 -80.45 -26.56 -14.07
CA LEU A 374 -80.56 -27.28 -12.79
C LEU A 374 -81.58 -26.63 -11.84
N ASN A 375 -81.56 -25.29 -11.73
CA ASN A 375 -82.49 -24.56 -10.87
C ASN A 375 -83.96 -24.67 -11.32
N ARG A 376 -84.21 -24.80 -12.63
CA ARG A 376 -85.57 -24.97 -13.18
C ARG A 376 -86.12 -26.37 -12.90
N LEU A 377 -85.27 -27.39 -12.94
CA LEU A 377 -85.63 -28.75 -12.55
C LEU A 377 -85.90 -28.88 -11.05
N TRP A 378 -85.08 -28.24 -10.21
CA TRP A 378 -85.31 -28.21 -8.76
C TRP A 378 -86.65 -27.55 -8.40
N ALA A 379 -86.99 -26.42 -9.05
CA ALA A 379 -88.26 -25.72 -8.83
C ALA A 379 -89.49 -26.54 -9.26
N ALA A 380 -89.42 -27.24 -10.39
CA ALA A 380 -90.52 -28.11 -10.86
C ALA A 380 -90.73 -29.33 -9.96
N THR A 381 -89.64 -29.91 -9.41
CA THR A 381 -89.71 -31.07 -8.51
C THR A 381 -90.37 -30.70 -7.17
N ARG A 382 -90.18 -29.47 -6.69
CA ARG A 382 -90.80 -28.96 -5.46
C ARG A 382 -92.28 -28.61 -5.64
N ALA A 383 -92.66 -28.04 -6.79
CA ALA A 383 -94.06 -27.72 -7.09
C ALA A 383 -94.96 -28.97 -7.21
N ILE A 384 -94.39 -30.10 -7.65
CA ILE A 384 -95.07 -31.40 -7.69
C ILE A 384 -95.23 -32.00 -6.28
N ALA A 385 -94.29 -31.74 -5.36
CA ALA A 385 -94.38 -32.19 -3.97
C ALA A 385 -95.45 -31.45 -3.14
N ASP A 386 -95.76 -30.20 -3.49
CA ASP A 386 -96.71 -29.34 -2.78
C ASP A 386 -98.16 -29.39 -3.35
N GLY A 387 -98.47 -30.34 -4.22
CA GLY A 387 -99.86 -30.66 -4.62
C GLY A 387 -100.40 -29.94 -5.86
N ALA A 388 -99.56 -29.24 -6.64
CA ALA A 388 -99.98 -28.62 -7.90
C ALA A 388 -99.92 -29.63 -9.07
N LEU A 389 -101.04 -30.31 -9.35
CA LEU A 389 -101.10 -31.43 -10.31
C LEU A 389 -101.23 -31.03 -11.80
N GLU A 390 -100.99 -29.77 -12.16
CA GLU A 390 -100.95 -29.31 -13.57
C GLU A 390 -99.59 -28.75 -14.02
N THR A 391 -98.52 -28.99 -13.25
CA THR A 391 -97.18 -28.50 -13.64
C THR A 391 -96.62 -29.27 -14.84
N VAL A 392 -96.55 -28.61 -16.00
CA VAL A 392 -95.91 -29.13 -17.21
C VAL A 392 -94.40 -29.09 -17.03
N VAL A 393 -93.76 -30.27 -16.93
CA VAL A 393 -92.30 -30.40 -16.96
C VAL A 393 -91.85 -30.39 -18.42
N GLU A 394 -91.11 -29.36 -18.83
CA GLU A 394 -90.67 -29.19 -20.22
C GLU A 394 -89.47 -30.13 -20.53
N ILE A 395 -89.74 -31.26 -21.20
CA ILE A 395 -88.74 -32.27 -21.54
C ILE A 395 -88.03 -31.91 -22.85
N LYS A 396 -87.34 -30.77 -22.88
CA LYS A 396 -86.55 -30.36 -24.06
C LYS A 396 -85.06 -30.45 -23.76
N GLY A 397 -84.46 -31.59 -24.08
CA GLY A 397 -83.02 -31.81 -23.94
C GLY A 397 -82.66 -33.28 -24.13
N ASN A 398 -81.48 -33.56 -24.69
CA ASN A 398 -81.04 -34.91 -24.99
C ASN A 398 -79.67 -35.19 -24.31
N ASP A 399 -79.59 -34.82 -23.02
CA ASP A 399 -78.46 -34.93 -22.10
C ASP A 399 -78.84 -35.70 -20.81
N GLU A 400 -77.85 -35.98 -19.96
CA GLU A 400 -77.97 -36.83 -18.76
C GLU A 400 -78.95 -36.27 -17.70
N VAL A 401 -79.30 -34.99 -17.79
CA VAL A 401 -80.27 -34.31 -16.92
C VAL A 401 -81.73 -34.66 -17.30
N SER A 402 -81.97 -35.05 -18.55
CA SER A 402 -83.29 -35.54 -19.02
C SER A 402 -83.61 -36.96 -18.58
N ASP A 403 -82.62 -37.80 -18.28
CA ASP A 403 -82.85 -39.18 -17.84
C ASP A 403 -83.22 -39.27 -16.34
N ILE A 404 -82.80 -38.30 -15.52
CA ILE A 404 -83.25 -38.16 -14.12
C ILE A 404 -84.74 -37.79 -14.04
N SER A 405 -85.28 -37.10 -15.05
CA SER A 405 -86.70 -36.71 -15.12
C SER A 405 -87.66 -37.88 -15.36
N LYS A 406 -87.17 -39.02 -15.90
CA LYS A 406 -88.01 -40.19 -16.20
C LYS A 406 -88.20 -41.14 -15.02
N SER A 407 -87.37 -41.06 -13.99
CA SER A 407 -87.40 -41.97 -12.84
C SER A 407 -88.34 -41.53 -11.71
N VAL A 408 -88.96 -40.35 -11.81
CA VAL A 408 -89.84 -39.79 -10.76
C VAL A 408 -91.33 -40.19 -10.95
N LEU A 409 -91.69 -40.92 -12.00
CA LEU A 409 -93.08 -41.31 -12.31
C LEU A 409 -93.52 -42.67 -11.75
N LEU A 410 -92.71 -43.35 -10.93
CA LEU A 410 -92.99 -44.70 -10.47
C LEU A 410 -93.05 -44.80 -8.94
N PHE A 411 -93.94 -44.05 -8.28
CA PHE A 411 -94.36 -44.35 -6.90
C PHE A 411 -95.62 -43.54 -6.51
N ARG A 412 -96.72 -43.75 -7.23
CA ARG A 412 -98.01 -43.13 -6.88
C ARG A 412 -99.17 -44.11 -7.00
N ASP A 413 -99.09 -45.17 -6.21
CA ASP A 413 -100.25 -45.96 -5.79
C ASP A 413 -100.04 -46.43 -4.36
N ASN A 414 -100.54 -45.66 -3.38
CA ASN A 414 -101.27 -46.24 -2.27
C ASN A 414 -102.03 -45.21 -1.42
N ALA A 415 -103.27 -45.62 -1.16
CA ALA A 415 -104.06 -45.34 0.03
C ALA A 415 -104.72 -43.95 0.17
N VAL A 416 -105.77 -43.80 -0.63
CA VAL A 416 -107.12 -43.40 -0.20
C VAL A 416 -107.42 -43.74 1.27
N ALA A 417 -107.83 -42.74 2.06
CA ALA A 417 -108.98 -42.86 2.96
C ALA A 417 -109.49 -41.49 3.42
N LEU A 418 -110.75 -41.25 3.04
CA LEU A 418 -111.76 -40.46 3.75
C LEU A 418 -111.75 -38.93 3.61
N ARG A 419 -112.45 -38.47 2.56
CA ARG A 419 -113.72 -37.71 2.58
C ARG A 419 -114.07 -37.01 3.90
N ALA A 420 -114.74 -35.87 3.92
CA ALA A 420 -115.19 -34.87 2.96
C ALA A 420 -115.81 -33.78 3.85
N ALA A 421 -116.06 -32.61 3.26
CA ALA A 421 -116.76 -31.50 3.87
C ALA A 421 -118.06 -31.93 4.59
N GLU A 422 -118.34 -31.32 5.73
CA GLU A 422 -119.63 -30.65 5.91
C GLU A 422 -119.60 -29.67 7.07
N ALA A 423 -120.31 -28.58 6.85
CA ALA A 423 -120.31 -27.37 7.62
C ALA A 423 -121.41 -27.36 8.69
N ALA A 424 -121.18 -26.47 9.65
CA ALA A 424 -122.15 -25.74 10.46
C ALA A 424 -122.87 -26.48 11.60
N LYS A 425 -122.48 -26.12 12.83
CA LYS A 425 -123.47 -25.63 13.79
C LYS A 425 -122.91 -24.50 14.65
N ILE A 426 -123.66 -23.41 14.62
CA ILE A 426 -123.59 -22.20 15.44
C ILE A 426 -123.61 -22.57 16.92
N GLU A 427 -122.79 -21.92 17.75
CA GLU A 427 -123.19 -20.92 18.77
C GLU A 427 -122.13 -20.80 19.89
N ASP A 428 -121.93 -19.56 20.35
CA ASP A 428 -121.35 -19.16 21.64
C ASP A 428 -119.82 -19.12 21.83
N ASP A 429 -119.23 -17.95 21.53
CA ASP A 429 -118.31 -17.19 22.44
C ASP A 429 -117.63 -16.01 21.72
N ALA A 430 -118.43 -15.25 20.97
CA ALA A 430 -117.99 -14.03 20.31
C ALA A 430 -118.27 -12.82 21.21
N LEU A 431 -117.34 -12.47 22.13
CA LEU A 431 -117.34 -11.13 22.75
C LEU A 431 -116.00 -10.66 23.39
N ALA A 432 -114.83 -11.21 23.00
CA ALA A 432 -113.55 -10.73 23.57
C ALA A 432 -112.34 -10.57 22.61
N GLN A 433 -112.47 -10.85 21.31
CA GLN A 433 -111.28 -10.97 20.42
C GLN A 433 -111.20 -9.97 19.26
N SER A 434 -112.25 -9.19 18.98
CA SER A 434 -112.24 -8.24 17.84
C SER A 434 -111.35 -7.01 18.06
N GLN A 435 -111.15 -6.53 19.30
CA GLN A 435 -110.27 -5.38 19.56
C GLN A 435 -108.78 -5.74 19.64
N ARG A 436 -108.42 -7.02 19.83
CA ARG A 436 -107.03 -7.45 20.03
C ARG A 436 -106.28 -7.75 18.71
N ARG A 437 -107.02 -8.00 17.62
CA ARG A 437 -106.44 -8.41 16.32
C ARG A 437 -105.98 -7.22 15.48
N GLU A 438 -106.73 -6.11 15.46
CA GLU A 438 -106.31 -4.88 14.77
C GLU A 438 -105.09 -4.25 15.43
N MET A 439 -105.09 -4.13 16.77
CA MET A 439 -103.95 -3.58 17.54
C MET A 439 -102.66 -4.43 17.41
N MET A 440 -102.76 -5.76 17.40
CA MET A 440 -101.58 -6.65 17.23
C MET A 440 -101.04 -6.70 15.79
N GLN A 441 -101.88 -6.45 14.78
CA GLN A 441 -101.44 -6.43 13.38
C GLN A 441 -100.71 -5.13 13.04
N GLU A 442 -101.15 -4.00 13.61
CA GLU A 442 -100.49 -2.70 13.50
C GLU A 442 -99.18 -2.66 14.31
N LEU A 443 -99.17 -3.19 15.55
CA LEU A 443 -97.97 -3.32 16.38
C LEU A 443 -96.93 -4.26 15.76
N GLY A 444 -97.36 -5.43 15.26
CA GLY A 444 -96.50 -6.44 14.66
C GLY A 444 -95.86 -6.00 13.33
N ALA A 445 -96.56 -5.18 12.54
CA ALA A 445 -96.01 -4.60 11.32
C ALA A 445 -94.97 -3.51 11.63
N ALA A 446 -95.29 -2.57 12.54
CA ALA A 446 -94.43 -1.43 12.83
C ALA A 446 -93.18 -1.78 13.65
N PHE A 447 -93.31 -2.62 14.70
CA PHE A 447 -92.17 -3.07 15.50
C PHE A 447 -91.44 -4.25 14.85
N GLY A 448 -92.14 -5.14 14.15
CA GLY A 448 -91.55 -6.34 13.56
C GLY A 448 -90.51 -6.03 12.49
N GLU A 449 -90.73 -5.02 11.66
CA GLU A 449 -89.73 -4.58 10.67
C GLU A 449 -88.46 -4.04 11.34
N VAL A 450 -88.62 -3.18 12.35
CA VAL A 450 -87.51 -2.55 13.07
C VAL A 450 -86.72 -3.56 13.89
N VAL A 451 -87.40 -4.50 14.57
CA VAL A 451 -86.75 -5.57 15.35
C VAL A 451 -86.06 -6.58 14.43
N ALA A 452 -86.65 -6.93 13.28
CA ALA A 452 -86.01 -7.79 12.30
C ALA A 452 -84.75 -7.14 11.69
N ALA A 453 -84.80 -5.83 11.42
CA ALA A 453 -83.63 -5.06 10.97
C ALA A 453 -82.54 -5.04 12.05
N ALA A 454 -82.88 -4.74 13.31
CA ALA A 454 -81.94 -4.75 14.42
C ALA A 454 -81.34 -6.14 14.67
N ALA A 455 -82.14 -7.21 14.56
CA ALA A 455 -81.66 -8.60 14.67
C ALA A 455 -80.71 -9.00 13.51
N ALA A 456 -80.84 -8.36 12.35
CA ALA A 456 -79.93 -8.49 11.22
C ALA A 456 -78.71 -7.55 11.31
N GLY A 457 -78.60 -6.72 12.35
CA GLY A 457 -77.51 -5.78 12.58
C GLY A 457 -77.71 -4.37 11.99
N ASP A 458 -78.88 -4.06 11.43
CA ASP A 458 -79.24 -2.71 10.96
C ASP A 458 -80.01 -1.96 12.07
N PHE A 459 -79.28 -1.17 12.85
CA PHE A 459 -79.84 -0.33 13.90
C PHE A 459 -80.30 1.04 13.41
N SER A 460 -80.29 1.34 12.10
CA SER A 460 -80.70 2.65 11.56
C SER A 460 -82.21 2.84 11.48
N ARG A 461 -82.98 1.73 11.56
CA ARG A 461 -84.43 1.74 11.47
C ARG A 461 -85.07 2.26 12.77
N ARG A 462 -86.20 2.94 12.64
CA ARG A 462 -86.98 3.50 13.74
C ARG A 462 -88.45 3.19 13.57
N VAL A 463 -89.16 3.00 14.68
CA VAL A 463 -90.61 2.87 14.69
C VAL A 463 -91.19 4.24 14.39
N GLN A 464 -91.75 4.43 13.19
CA GLN A 464 -92.36 5.69 12.74
C GLN A 464 -93.88 5.73 12.94
N ALA A 465 -94.49 4.62 13.37
CA ALA A 465 -95.92 4.53 13.60
C ALA A 465 -96.34 5.38 14.81
N ASN A 466 -97.46 6.11 14.66
CA ASN A 466 -98.07 6.89 15.73
C ASN A 466 -99.34 6.17 16.18
N PHE A 467 -99.33 5.61 17.38
CA PHE A 467 -100.43 4.82 17.92
C PHE A 467 -101.43 5.72 18.66
N ALA A 468 -102.70 5.32 18.74
CA ALA A 468 -103.68 6.03 19.56
C ALA A 468 -103.41 5.86 21.07
N ASP A 469 -102.64 4.84 21.45
CA ASP A 469 -102.28 4.49 22.81
C ASP A 469 -100.95 5.17 23.23
N ALA A 470 -100.98 5.91 24.34
CA ALA A 470 -99.83 6.63 24.84
C ALA A 470 -98.71 5.71 25.38
N GLU A 471 -99.04 4.54 25.90
CA GLU A 471 -98.06 3.53 26.37
C GLU A 471 -97.35 2.88 25.19
N LEU A 472 -98.04 2.63 24.07
CA LEU A 472 -97.42 2.12 22.84
C LEU A 472 -96.47 3.14 22.19
N ASN A 473 -96.82 4.43 22.22
CA ASN A 473 -95.92 5.50 21.78
C ASN A 473 -94.71 5.67 22.71
N ALA A 474 -94.89 5.52 24.02
CA ALA A 474 -93.78 5.50 24.97
C ALA A 474 -92.83 4.32 24.73
N LEU A 475 -93.37 3.12 24.47
CA LEU A 475 -92.60 1.93 24.11
C LEU A 475 -91.85 2.10 22.78
N ALA A 476 -92.48 2.68 21.75
CA ALA A 476 -91.83 3.02 20.48
C ALA A 476 -90.67 4.00 20.70
N GLY A 477 -90.87 5.00 21.56
CA GLY A 477 -89.84 5.94 22.01
C GLY A 477 -88.66 5.22 22.67
N SER A 478 -88.91 4.35 23.65
CA SER A 478 -87.86 3.58 24.34
C SER A 478 -87.11 2.61 23.41
N VAL A 479 -87.79 1.97 22.45
CA VAL A 479 -87.13 1.12 21.43
C VAL A 479 -86.26 1.97 20.51
N ASN A 480 -86.75 3.13 20.06
CA ASN A 480 -85.97 4.04 19.23
C ASN A 480 -84.74 4.61 19.95
N GLU A 481 -84.87 4.95 21.24
CA GLU A 481 -83.77 5.42 22.09
C GLU A 481 -82.71 4.32 22.34
N LEU A 482 -83.16 3.08 22.54
CA LEU A 482 -82.27 1.91 22.62
C LEU A 482 -81.51 1.72 21.31
N LEU A 483 -82.21 1.73 20.17
CA LEU A 483 -81.58 1.56 18.85
C LEU A 483 -80.63 2.70 18.52
N GLU A 484 -80.95 3.93 18.93
CA GLU A 484 -80.08 5.10 18.78
C GLU A 484 -78.81 4.98 19.62
N THR A 485 -78.93 4.54 20.86
CA THR A 485 -77.77 4.30 21.75
C THR A 485 -76.88 3.17 21.21
N VAL A 486 -77.49 2.08 20.74
CA VAL A 486 -76.78 0.92 20.17
C VAL A 486 -76.10 1.32 18.85
N GLN A 487 -76.81 2.00 17.95
CA GLN A 487 -76.28 2.48 16.69
C GLN A 487 -75.13 3.46 16.91
N GLY A 488 -75.31 4.46 17.77
CA GLY A 488 -74.28 5.46 18.07
C GLY A 488 -73.01 4.82 18.63
N GLY A 489 -73.14 3.98 19.66
CA GLY A 489 -72.00 3.32 20.31
C GLY A 489 -71.24 2.36 19.40
N LEU A 490 -71.95 1.56 18.59
CA LEU A 490 -71.32 0.66 17.61
C LEU A 490 -70.71 1.41 16.43
N GLN A 491 -71.41 2.41 15.88
CA GLN A 491 -70.92 3.18 14.74
C GLN A 491 -69.64 3.95 15.10
N GLU A 492 -69.64 4.68 16.21
CA GLU A 492 -68.45 5.42 16.67
C GLU A 492 -67.27 4.48 16.95
N THR A 493 -67.52 3.31 17.55
CA THR A 493 -66.48 2.30 17.78
C THR A 493 -65.93 1.74 16.46
N CYS A 494 -66.80 1.43 15.50
CA CYS A 494 -66.41 0.97 14.16
C CYS A 494 -65.60 2.04 13.42
N ASP A 495 -65.99 3.31 13.51
CA ASP A 495 -65.29 4.42 12.88
C ASP A 495 -63.88 4.59 13.49
N VAL A 496 -63.75 4.56 14.82
CA VAL A 496 -62.46 4.61 15.51
C VAL A 496 -61.57 3.41 15.13
N LEU A 497 -62.11 2.19 15.08
CA LEU A 497 -61.35 1.00 14.67
C LEU A 497 -60.93 1.06 13.19
N ALA A 498 -61.78 1.61 12.32
CA ALA A 498 -61.45 1.82 10.92
C ALA A 498 -60.31 2.83 10.77
N GLU A 499 -60.37 3.95 11.48
CA GLU A 499 -59.31 4.95 11.56
C GLU A 499 -57.99 4.36 12.10
N LEU A 500 -58.04 3.58 13.18
CA LEU A 500 -56.87 2.86 13.71
C LEU A 500 -56.25 1.91 12.68
N SER A 501 -57.09 1.18 11.92
CA SER A 501 -56.62 0.27 10.86
C SER A 501 -55.98 1.00 9.67
N ALA A 502 -56.38 2.25 9.45
CA ALA A 502 -55.82 3.15 8.44
C ALA A 502 -54.54 3.88 8.94
N GLY A 503 -54.12 3.65 10.19
CA GLY A 503 -52.94 4.28 10.78
C GLY A 503 -53.21 5.59 11.53
N GLN A 504 -54.46 5.99 11.70
CA GLN A 504 -54.83 7.19 12.44
C GLN A 504 -54.98 6.87 13.94
N LEU A 505 -53.91 7.04 14.70
CA LEU A 505 -53.85 6.67 16.12
C LEU A 505 -54.39 7.74 17.05
N SER A 506 -54.76 8.92 16.55
CA SER A 506 -55.27 10.02 17.37
C SER A 506 -56.76 9.90 17.72
N THR A 507 -57.52 9.08 17.00
CA THR A 507 -58.98 9.03 17.08
C THR A 507 -59.44 8.21 18.29
N ARG A 508 -60.50 8.63 18.98
CA ARG A 508 -61.03 7.98 20.19
C ARG A 508 -62.55 8.00 20.17
N VAL A 509 -63.16 7.06 20.91
CA VAL A 509 -64.59 7.08 21.21
C VAL A 509 -64.81 8.15 22.28
N GLU A 510 -65.52 9.23 21.95
CA GLU A 510 -65.78 10.39 22.81
C GLU A 510 -67.17 10.35 23.44
N GLY A 511 -68.14 9.65 22.82
CA GLY A 511 -69.53 9.57 23.27
C GLY A 511 -69.73 9.21 24.76
N LEU A 512 -70.82 9.73 25.34
CA LEU A 512 -71.21 9.49 26.73
C LEU A 512 -72.06 8.22 26.82
N TYR A 513 -71.41 7.08 27.03
CA TYR A 513 -72.05 5.77 27.14
C TYR A 513 -72.11 5.26 28.59
N GLN A 514 -73.04 4.34 28.86
CA GLN A 514 -73.19 3.65 30.15
C GLN A 514 -73.22 2.13 29.96
N GLY A 515 -72.98 1.36 31.04
CA GLY A 515 -73.01 -0.10 31.00
C GLY A 515 -72.00 -0.70 30.01
N ALA A 516 -72.43 -1.69 29.21
CA ALA A 516 -71.57 -2.41 28.27
C ALA A 516 -70.93 -1.50 27.19
N PHE A 517 -71.60 -0.41 26.78
CA PHE A 517 -71.03 0.53 25.80
C PHE A 517 -69.93 1.41 26.39
N ALA A 518 -69.99 1.71 27.70
CA ALA A 518 -68.89 2.37 28.39
C ALA A 518 -67.66 1.46 28.46
N GLU A 519 -67.86 0.17 28.72
CA GLU A 519 -66.79 -0.84 28.72
C GLU A 519 -66.18 -0.99 27.32
N LEU A 520 -67.00 -1.02 26.26
CA LEU A 520 -66.54 -1.03 24.87
C LEU A 520 -65.69 0.21 24.54
N LYS A 521 -66.16 1.41 24.92
CA LYS A 521 -65.40 2.66 24.79
C LYS A 521 -64.04 2.56 25.48
N HIS A 522 -64.02 2.08 26.73
CA HIS A 522 -62.78 1.93 27.51
C HIS A 522 -61.83 0.91 26.88
N GLY A 523 -62.34 -0.23 26.40
CA GLY A 523 -61.56 -1.25 25.71
C GLY A 523 -60.94 -0.73 24.41
N THR A 524 -61.74 -0.09 23.55
CA THR A 524 -61.28 0.49 22.28
C THR A 524 -60.25 1.60 22.50
N ASN A 525 -60.52 2.53 23.41
CA ASN A 525 -59.59 3.61 23.73
C ASN A 525 -58.32 3.08 24.42
N GLY A 526 -58.43 2.02 25.24
CA GLY A 526 -57.31 1.33 25.85
C GLY A 526 -56.38 0.69 24.82
N LEU A 527 -56.94 0.00 23.83
CA LEU A 527 -56.19 -0.56 22.71
C LEU A 527 -55.49 0.54 21.90
N ALA A 528 -56.20 1.63 21.59
CA ALA A 528 -55.63 2.77 20.87
C ALA A 528 -54.45 3.39 21.61
N ASN A 529 -54.58 3.60 22.93
CA ASN A 529 -53.52 4.15 23.77
C ASN A 529 -52.29 3.22 23.85
N GLU A 530 -52.49 1.91 24.01
CA GLU A 530 -51.37 0.95 24.09
C GLU A 530 -50.62 0.85 22.76
N PHE A 531 -51.35 0.86 21.64
CA PHE A 531 -50.78 0.81 20.30
C PHE A 531 -49.98 2.09 19.98
N GLU A 532 -50.54 3.26 20.32
CA GLU A 532 -49.85 4.56 20.20
C GLU A 532 -48.58 4.60 21.06
N SER A 533 -48.67 4.20 22.33
CA SER A 533 -47.54 4.11 23.26
C SER A 533 -46.42 3.18 22.75
N THR A 534 -46.79 2.01 22.22
CA THR A 534 -45.83 1.04 21.69
C THR A 534 -45.11 1.57 20.45
N LEU A 535 -45.85 2.18 19.53
CA LEU A 535 -45.26 2.77 18.31
C LEU A 535 -44.42 4.01 18.62
N ALA A 536 -44.79 4.81 19.62
CA ALA A 536 -43.99 5.94 20.08
C ALA A 536 -42.66 5.48 20.66
N LYS A 537 -42.66 4.47 21.55
CA LYS A 537 -41.42 3.85 22.08
C LYS A 537 -40.56 3.23 20.99
N LEU A 538 -41.18 2.62 19.97
CA LEU A 538 -40.46 2.08 18.83
C LEU A 538 -39.79 3.20 18.02
N SER A 539 -40.47 4.32 17.79
CA SER A 539 -39.93 5.50 17.12
C SER A 539 -38.73 6.10 17.86
N GLU A 540 -38.82 6.21 19.18
CA GLU A 540 -37.72 6.65 20.05
C GLU A 540 -36.53 5.68 19.95
N THR A 541 -36.78 4.37 20.00
CA THR A 541 -35.73 3.34 19.89
C THR A 541 -35.02 3.40 18.53
N VAL A 542 -35.77 3.56 17.44
CA VAL A 542 -35.22 3.73 16.08
C VAL A 542 -34.34 4.97 16.01
N THR A 543 -34.77 6.07 16.62
CA THR A 543 -33.98 7.32 16.66
C THR A 543 -32.69 7.14 17.47
N ALA A 544 -32.76 6.47 18.61
CA ALA A 544 -31.60 6.15 19.43
C ALA A 544 -30.61 5.23 18.71
N VAL A 545 -31.09 4.19 18.02
CA VAL A 545 -30.26 3.28 17.20
C VAL A 545 -29.56 4.03 16.07
N ARG A 546 -30.28 4.92 15.37
CA ARG A 546 -29.69 5.77 14.33
C ARG A 546 -28.58 6.65 14.89
N SER A 547 -28.83 7.31 16.03
CA SER A 547 -27.83 8.16 16.68
C SER A 547 -26.57 7.36 17.06
N ALA A 548 -26.74 6.18 17.66
CA ALA A 548 -25.63 5.30 18.02
C ALA A 548 -24.87 4.81 16.77
N THR A 549 -25.57 4.54 15.67
CA THR A 549 -24.96 4.11 14.39
C THR A 549 -24.13 5.24 13.78
N THR A 550 -24.59 6.49 13.85
CA THR A 550 -23.80 7.66 13.43
C THR A 550 -22.55 7.85 14.29
N GLU A 551 -22.67 7.72 15.62
CA GLU A 551 -21.50 7.82 16.51
C GLU A 551 -20.47 6.70 16.25
N ILE A 552 -20.94 5.48 16.00
CA ILE A 552 -20.05 4.37 15.60
C ILE A 552 -19.41 4.65 14.24
N LEU A 553 -20.14 5.20 13.26
CA LEU A 553 -19.60 5.56 11.95
C LEU A 553 -18.47 6.60 12.07
N ASP A 554 -18.65 7.61 12.91
CA ASP A 554 -17.60 8.60 13.19
C ASP A 554 -16.37 7.92 13.82
N GLY A 555 -16.58 7.02 14.79
CA GLY A 555 -15.51 6.24 15.42
C GLY A 555 -14.78 5.29 14.45
N VAL A 556 -15.50 4.67 13.52
CA VAL A 556 -14.92 3.83 12.46
C VAL A 556 -14.13 4.67 11.46
N THR A 557 -14.59 5.88 11.16
CA THR A 557 -13.88 6.83 10.30
C THR A 557 -12.56 7.29 10.95
N ASP A 558 -12.58 7.61 12.25
CA ASP A 558 -11.35 7.90 13.02
C ASP A 558 -10.41 6.69 13.05
N LEU A 559 -10.94 5.49 13.29
CA LEU A 559 -10.15 4.26 13.26
C LEU A 559 -9.52 4.02 11.89
N ALA A 560 -10.24 4.29 10.80
CA ALA A 560 -9.74 4.19 9.44
C ALA A 560 -8.56 5.14 9.20
N GLN A 561 -8.69 6.40 9.64
CA GLN A 561 -7.63 7.40 9.54
C GLN A 561 -6.40 6.97 10.35
N ARG A 562 -6.58 6.57 11.61
CA ARG A 562 -5.49 6.11 12.48
C ARG A 562 -4.80 4.87 11.93
N THR A 563 -5.56 3.93 11.36
CA THR A 563 -4.99 2.73 10.72
C THR A 563 -4.14 3.10 9.50
N SER A 564 -4.55 4.12 8.73
CA SER A 564 -3.75 4.65 7.62
C SER A 564 -2.46 5.34 8.09
N GLU A 565 -2.54 6.16 9.13
CA GLU A 565 -1.39 6.79 9.76
C GLU A 565 -0.41 5.75 10.33
N GLU A 566 -0.93 4.71 10.98
CA GLU A 566 -0.14 3.59 11.52
C GLU A 566 0.55 2.80 10.41
N SER A 567 -0.13 2.52 9.29
CA SER A 567 0.47 1.85 8.13
C SER A 567 1.62 2.68 7.52
N ASN A 568 1.48 4.01 7.46
CA ASN A 568 2.56 4.91 7.05
C ASN A 568 3.72 4.89 8.05
N ALA A 569 3.43 4.92 9.35
CA ALA A 569 4.45 4.84 10.39
C ALA A 569 5.23 3.53 10.35
N VAL A 570 4.55 2.40 10.14
CA VAL A 570 5.15 1.08 9.92
C VAL A 570 6.08 1.11 8.71
N SER A 571 5.63 1.64 7.57
CA SER A 571 6.46 1.75 6.36
C SER A 571 7.72 2.59 6.58
N MET A 572 7.58 3.74 7.26
CA MET A 572 8.72 4.58 7.62
C MET A 572 9.70 3.87 8.56
N ALA A 573 9.18 3.19 9.58
CA ALA A 573 10.00 2.46 10.55
C ALA A 573 10.78 1.32 9.88
N THR A 574 10.14 0.56 8.98
CA THR A 574 10.81 -0.49 8.19
C THR A 574 11.95 0.07 7.33
N ASN A 575 11.74 1.21 6.68
CA ASN A 575 12.79 1.87 5.90
C ASN A 575 13.95 2.34 6.79
N GLN A 576 13.66 2.94 7.94
CA GLN A 576 14.67 3.39 8.90
C GLN A 576 15.45 2.22 9.49
N LEU A 577 14.79 1.12 9.84
CA LEU A 577 15.45 -0.10 10.31
C LEU A 577 16.32 -0.74 9.23
N GLY A 578 15.89 -0.71 7.96
CA GLY A 578 16.72 -1.15 6.84
C GLY A 578 18.02 -0.35 6.73
N ALA A 579 17.93 0.98 6.82
CA ALA A 579 19.11 1.86 6.81
C ALA A 579 20.00 1.64 8.05
N PHE A 580 19.40 1.44 9.22
CA PHE A 580 20.11 1.17 10.46
C PHE A 580 20.83 -0.20 10.40
N ALA A 581 20.18 -1.25 9.91
CA ALA A 581 20.79 -2.56 9.67
C ALA A 581 22.01 -2.45 8.73
N GLY A 582 21.90 -1.64 7.67
CA GLY A 582 23.01 -1.33 6.78
C GLY A 582 24.19 -0.68 7.51
N THR A 583 23.91 0.27 8.40
CA THR A 583 24.92 0.98 9.19
C THR A 583 25.61 0.05 10.21
N VAL A 584 24.85 -0.84 10.85
CA VAL A 584 25.39 -1.85 11.78
C VAL A 584 26.30 -2.83 11.02
N LYS A 585 25.90 -3.29 9.84
CA LYS A 585 26.73 -4.16 8.99
C LYS A 585 28.01 -3.47 8.55
N LYS A 586 27.92 -2.18 8.18
CA LYS A 586 29.08 -1.36 7.84
C LYS A 586 30.03 -1.22 9.03
N THR A 587 29.51 -0.93 10.22
CA THR A 587 30.30 -0.82 11.47
C THR A 587 31.05 -2.12 11.78
N ALA A 588 30.39 -3.28 11.63
CA ALA A 588 31.04 -4.59 11.82
C ALA A 588 32.19 -4.81 10.81
N SER A 589 31.99 -4.43 9.55
CA SER A 589 33.00 -4.53 8.50
C SER A 589 34.18 -3.58 8.75
N GLU A 590 33.92 -2.35 9.17
CA GLU A 590 34.95 -1.35 9.48
C GLU A 590 35.77 -1.77 10.71
N ALA A 591 35.13 -2.34 11.73
CA ALA A 591 35.82 -2.91 12.88
C ALA A 591 36.75 -4.07 12.47
N ALA A 592 36.27 -4.98 11.61
CA ALA A 592 37.10 -6.07 11.09
C ALA A 592 38.28 -5.57 10.25
N GLN A 593 38.07 -4.53 9.44
CA GLN A 593 39.14 -3.90 8.68
C GLN A 593 40.18 -3.23 9.60
N ALA A 594 39.72 -2.52 10.63
CA ALA A 594 40.58 -1.89 11.63
C ALA A 594 41.41 -2.93 12.39
N THR A 595 40.84 -4.09 12.74
CA THR A 595 41.60 -5.22 13.30
C THR A 595 42.73 -5.67 12.37
N GLY A 596 42.46 -5.86 11.08
CA GLY A 596 43.51 -6.25 10.13
C GLY A 596 44.61 -5.19 9.97
N MET A 597 44.26 -3.91 10.06
CA MET A 597 45.25 -2.81 10.07
C MET A 597 46.09 -2.83 11.35
N ALA A 598 45.47 -3.11 12.50
CA ALA A 598 46.14 -3.23 13.79
C ALA A 598 47.15 -4.38 13.79
N GLU A 599 46.76 -5.56 13.30
CA GLU A 599 47.66 -6.72 13.13
C GLU A 599 48.88 -6.38 12.26
N GLY A 600 48.66 -5.62 11.17
CA GLY A 600 49.75 -5.13 10.32
C GLY A 600 50.70 -4.18 11.04
N ALA A 601 50.16 -3.24 11.84
CA ALA A 601 50.95 -2.31 12.64
C ALA A 601 51.74 -3.02 13.75
N GLU A 602 51.14 -4.04 14.39
CA GLU A 602 51.81 -4.89 15.38
C GLU A 602 53.02 -5.59 14.76
N SER A 603 52.84 -6.21 13.60
CA SER A 603 53.92 -6.90 12.87
C SER A 603 55.06 -5.94 12.54
N GLN A 604 54.74 -4.73 12.08
CA GLN A 604 55.74 -3.71 11.77
C GLN A 604 56.49 -3.23 13.03
N ALA A 605 55.78 -3.05 14.15
CA ALA A 605 56.38 -2.66 15.42
C ALA A 605 57.30 -3.76 15.99
N GLN A 606 56.88 -5.04 15.95
CA GLN A 606 57.71 -6.19 16.32
C GLN A 606 58.97 -6.30 15.44
N GLN A 607 58.86 -5.98 14.15
CA GLN A 607 60.02 -5.94 13.27
C GLN A 607 60.95 -4.76 13.60
N GLY A 608 60.39 -3.60 13.97
CA GLY A 608 61.13 -2.46 14.50
C GLY A 608 61.91 -2.80 15.77
N GLU A 609 61.27 -3.49 16.72
CA GLU A 609 61.87 -3.96 17.97
C GLU A 609 63.11 -4.85 17.70
N LYS A 610 63.02 -5.79 16.74
CA LYS A 610 64.16 -6.63 16.32
C LYS A 610 65.34 -5.81 15.75
N VAL A 611 65.03 -4.77 14.96
CA VAL A 611 66.06 -3.89 14.37
C VAL A 611 66.74 -3.06 15.46
N VAL A 612 65.97 -2.51 16.39
CA VAL A 612 66.48 -1.75 17.54
C VAL A 612 67.34 -2.63 18.45
N ALA A 613 66.91 -3.86 18.73
CA ALA A 613 67.70 -4.83 19.50
C ALA A 613 69.06 -5.13 18.83
N SER A 614 69.07 -5.28 17.49
CA SER A 614 70.30 -5.47 16.72
C SER A 614 71.21 -4.24 16.75
N ALA A 615 70.63 -3.04 16.70
CA ALA A 615 71.36 -1.77 16.81
C ALA A 615 71.98 -1.59 18.21
N LEU A 616 71.24 -1.95 19.26
CA LEU A 616 71.73 -1.94 20.64
C LEU A 616 72.94 -2.87 20.82
N GLU A 617 72.87 -4.08 20.27
CA GLU A 617 73.98 -5.03 20.27
C GLU A 617 75.21 -4.46 19.53
N ALA A 618 75.01 -3.84 18.37
CA ALA A 618 76.09 -3.21 17.62
C ALA A 618 76.75 -2.06 18.41
N MET A 619 75.97 -1.21 19.06
CA MET A 619 76.47 -0.12 19.90
C MET A 619 77.23 -0.64 21.14
N GLN A 620 76.76 -1.73 21.75
CA GLN A 620 77.46 -2.43 22.84
C GLN A 620 78.84 -2.95 22.40
N ARG A 621 78.93 -3.52 21.18
CA ARG A 621 80.21 -3.95 20.59
C ARG A 621 81.13 -2.76 20.30
N ILE A 622 80.60 -1.65 19.74
CA ILE A 622 81.37 -0.41 19.50
C ILE A 622 81.90 0.16 20.81
N ARG A 623 81.09 0.22 21.87
CA ARG A 623 81.49 0.65 23.21
C ARG A 623 82.65 -0.20 23.74
N THR A 624 82.54 -1.52 23.61
CA THR A 624 83.59 -2.46 24.03
C THR A 624 84.87 -2.29 23.23
N SER A 625 84.76 -2.10 21.90
CA SER A 625 85.91 -1.84 21.01
C SER A 625 86.60 -0.53 21.36
N SER A 626 85.82 0.53 21.63
CA SER A 626 86.34 1.85 22.00
C SER A 626 87.11 1.82 23.31
N ASN A 627 86.64 1.05 24.31
CA ASN A 627 87.39 0.83 25.56
C ASN A 627 88.74 0.16 25.31
N LYS A 628 88.77 -0.90 24.48
CA LYS A 628 90.02 -1.57 24.09
C LYS A 628 90.98 -0.63 23.36
N ILE A 629 90.47 0.23 22.48
CA ILE A 629 91.29 1.25 21.81
C ILE A 629 91.88 2.19 22.86
N SER A 630 91.08 2.67 23.82
CA SER A 630 91.56 3.54 24.89
C SER A 630 92.68 2.91 25.73
N GLU A 631 92.61 1.60 26.01
CA GLU A 631 93.66 0.85 26.69
C GLU A 631 94.95 0.78 25.85
N VAL A 632 94.83 0.53 24.54
CA VAL A 632 95.98 0.52 23.62
C VAL A 632 96.63 1.90 23.52
N ILE A 633 95.85 2.98 23.45
CA ILE A 633 96.39 4.34 23.41
C ILE A 633 97.13 4.68 24.71
N ALA A 634 96.61 4.27 25.87
CA ALA A 634 97.30 4.43 27.15
C ALA A 634 98.65 3.68 27.17
N MET A 635 98.70 2.47 26.63
CA MET A 635 99.94 1.70 26.49
C MET A 635 100.94 2.39 25.54
N ILE A 636 100.48 2.96 24.42
CA ILE A 636 101.37 3.69 23.49
C ILE A 636 101.95 4.95 24.15
N ASP A 637 101.15 5.69 24.91
CA ASP A 637 101.62 6.84 25.69
C ASP A 637 102.68 6.42 26.72
N GLU A 638 102.46 5.30 27.41
CA GLU A 638 103.46 4.72 28.32
C GLU A 638 104.76 4.35 27.61
N ILE A 639 104.68 3.69 26.44
CA ILE A 639 105.86 3.35 25.61
C ILE A 639 106.59 4.62 25.17
N ALA A 640 105.86 5.67 24.77
CA ALA A 640 106.44 6.95 24.39
C ALA A 640 107.16 7.60 25.58
N PHE A 641 106.58 7.56 26.78
CA PHE A 641 107.20 8.04 28.00
C PHE A 641 108.48 7.28 28.36
N GLN A 642 108.44 5.93 28.32
CA GLN A 642 109.61 5.08 28.55
C GLN A 642 110.72 5.35 27.52
N THR A 643 110.37 5.52 26.24
CA THR A 643 111.30 5.84 25.16
C THR A 643 111.96 7.21 25.37
N ASN A 644 111.19 8.20 25.83
CA ASN A 644 111.70 9.53 26.18
C ASN A 644 112.68 9.47 27.37
N LEU A 645 112.44 8.63 28.37
CA LEU A 645 113.38 8.40 29.48
C LEU A 645 114.67 7.69 29.04
N LEU A 646 114.57 6.67 28.19
CA LEU A 646 115.72 5.99 27.59
C LEU A 646 116.58 6.94 26.75
N ALA A 647 115.93 7.78 25.94
CA ALA A 647 116.60 8.79 25.13
C ALA A 647 117.28 9.87 25.99
N LEU A 648 116.67 10.27 27.11
CA LEU A 648 117.30 11.16 28.09
C LEU A 648 118.56 10.52 28.70
N ASN A 649 118.48 9.26 29.13
CA ASN A 649 119.62 8.53 29.67
C ASN A 649 120.75 8.41 28.63
N ALA A 650 120.40 8.13 27.36
CA ALA A 650 121.36 8.07 26.26
C ALA A 650 121.99 9.43 25.95
N ALA A 651 121.22 10.52 26.01
CA ALA A 651 121.74 11.88 25.83
C ALA A 651 122.72 12.28 26.95
N VAL A 652 122.44 11.86 28.20
CA VAL A 652 123.33 12.07 29.35
C VAL A 652 124.64 11.29 29.18
N GLU A 653 124.58 10.02 28.79
CA GLU A 653 125.78 9.21 28.58
C GLU A 653 126.61 9.69 27.38
N ALA A 654 125.95 10.17 26.31
CA ALA A 654 126.61 10.82 25.18
C ALA A 654 127.32 12.13 25.57
N ALA A 655 126.71 12.94 26.45
CA ALA A 655 127.36 14.13 27.01
C ALA A 655 128.56 13.77 27.90
N ARG A 656 128.48 12.64 28.62
CA ARG A 656 129.56 12.11 29.47
C ARG A 656 130.76 11.61 28.67
N ALA A 657 130.54 11.13 27.45
CA ALA A 657 131.57 10.65 26.52
C ALA A 657 132.31 11.78 25.74
N GLY A 658 131.93 13.05 25.91
CA GLY A 658 132.62 14.19 25.30
C GLY A 658 132.56 14.20 23.76
N ASP A 659 133.68 14.49 23.09
CA ASP A 659 133.74 14.64 21.62
C ASP A 659 133.44 13.35 20.85
N SER A 660 133.70 12.18 21.44
CA SER A 660 133.37 10.87 20.85
C SER A 660 131.87 10.55 20.89
N GLY A 661 131.08 11.26 21.71
CA GLY A 661 129.64 11.04 21.91
C GLY A 661 128.73 11.91 21.03
N ARG A 662 129.26 12.86 20.25
CA ARG A 662 128.44 13.85 19.51
C ARG A 662 127.40 13.22 18.57
N GLY A 663 127.76 12.15 17.85
CA GLY A 663 126.82 11.42 16.98
C GLY A 663 125.68 10.76 17.76
N PHE A 664 126.00 10.15 18.91
CA PHE A 664 125.00 9.55 19.80
C PHE A 664 124.08 10.59 20.46
N ALA A 665 124.60 11.77 20.80
CA ALA A 665 123.81 12.86 21.37
C ALA A 665 122.73 13.39 20.39
N VAL A 666 123.07 13.47 19.10
CA VAL A 666 122.10 13.86 18.05
C VAL A 666 120.99 12.81 17.92
N VAL A 667 121.36 11.52 17.83
CA VAL A 667 120.39 10.43 17.75
C VAL A 667 119.49 10.40 19.01
N ALA A 668 120.06 10.55 20.20
CA ALA A 668 119.30 10.59 21.45
C ALA A 668 118.31 11.78 21.48
N THR A 669 118.70 12.95 20.95
CA THR A 669 117.80 14.11 20.84
C THR A 669 116.67 13.86 19.85
N GLU A 670 116.96 13.23 18.71
CA GLU A 670 115.95 12.89 17.70
C GLU A 670 114.96 11.83 18.21
N VAL A 671 115.45 10.78 18.88
CA VAL A 671 114.60 9.75 19.52
C VAL A 671 113.73 10.37 20.61
N ARG A 672 114.27 11.32 21.39
CA ARG A 672 113.51 12.06 22.40
C ARG A 672 112.41 12.93 21.78
N SER A 673 112.72 13.63 20.69
CA SER A 673 111.77 14.44 19.92
C SER A 673 110.64 13.57 19.35
N LEU A 674 110.99 12.42 18.78
CA LEU A 674 110.03 11.44 18.26
C LEU A 674 109.14 10.88 19.37
N ALA A 675 109.71 10.50 20.52
CA ALA A 675 108.97 10.01 21.67
C ALA A 675 107.98 11.06 22.20
N LYS A 676 108.39 12.34 22.29
CA LYS A 676 107.48 13.44 22.65
C LYS A 676 106.35 13.60 21.64
N ARG A 677 106.65 13.60 20.34
CA ARG A 677 105.64 13.68 19.28
C ARG A 677 104.66 12.51 19.32
N SER A 678 105.12 11.31 19.63
CA SER A 678 104.26 10.13 19.82
C SER A 678 103.35 10.27 21.04
N ALA A 679 103.83 10.81 22.16
CA ALA A 679 103.02 11.07 23.35
C ALA A 679 101.94 12.14 23.07
N ASP A 680 102.32 13.25 22.43
CA ASP A 680 101.39 14.31 22.04
C ASP A 680 100.30 13.76 21.09
N ALA A 681 100.68 12.97 20.07
CA ALA A 681 99.75 12.34 19.14
C ALA A 681 98.83 11.30 19.84
N SER A 682 99.37 10.48 20.74
CA SER A 682 98.57 9.55 21.55
C SER A 682 97.55 10.27 22.42
N ASN A 683 97.91 11.41 23.01
CA ASN A 683 97.00 12.22 23.83
C ASN A 683 95.87 12.84 22.98
N ASP A 684 96.17 13.31 21.78
CA ASP A 684 95.15 13.80 20.86
C ASP A 684 94.19 12.69 20.40
N VAL A 685 94.71 11.48 20.10
CA VAL A 685 93.87 10.31 19.81
C VAL A 685 93.03 9.92 21.03
N LYS A 686 93.60 9.97 22.24
CA LYS A 686 92.88 9.69 23.49
C LYS A 686 91.66 10.60 23.66
N LYS A 687 91.81 11.91 23.45
CA LYS A 687 90.70 12.88 23.50
C LYS A 687 89.61 12.56 22.47
N LEU A 688 89.99 12.19 21.24
CA LEU A 688 89.04 11.79 20.21
C LEU A 688 88.28 10.52 20.57
N VAL A 689 88.96 9.53 21.17
CA VAL A 689 88.34 8.28 21.63
C VAL A 689 87.42 8.53 22.84
N GLU A 690 87.79 9.40 23.77
CA GLU A 690 86.93 9.81 24.89
C GLU A 690 85.67 10.54 24.41
N ALA A 691 85.80 11.43 23.42
CA ALA A 691 84.65 12.08 22.78
C ALA A 691 83.73 11.06 22.10
N ALA A 692 84.30 10.14 21.30
CA ALA A 692 83.55 9.07 20.66
C ALA A 692 82.85 8.14 21.68
N HIS A 693 83.45 7.90 22.84
CA HIS A 693 82.81 7.15 23.93
C HIS A 693 81.59 7.89 24.50
N GLY A 694 81.69 9.22 24.64
CA GLY A 694 80.57 10.08 25.00
C GLY A 694 79.41 9.96 24.00
N ASP A 695 79.71 10.05 22.71
CA ASP A 695 78.70 9.95 21.65
C ASP A 695 78.04 8.57 21.61
N VAL A 696 78.82 7.49 21.77
CA VAL A 696 78.28 6.12 21.84
C VAL A 696 77.37 5.93 23.07
N LYS A 697 77.71 6.53 24.22
CA LYS A 697 76.87 6.47 25.42
C LYS A 697 75.51 7.15 25.19
N VAL A 698 75.50 8.32 24.56
CA VAL A 698 74.27 9.02 24.18
C VAL A 698 73.47 8.18 23.16
N GLY A 699 74.16 7.62 22.16
CA GLY A 699 73.54 6.76 21.16
C GLY A 699 72.87 5.52 21.74
N VAL A 700 73.49 4.84 22.72
CA VAL A 700 72.88 3.71 23.44
C VAL A 700 71.60 4.13 24.15
N GLY A 701 71.61 5.27 24.84
CA GLY A 701 70.42 5.77 25.54
C GLY A 701 69.24 6.06 24.59
N LEU A 702 69.51 6.67 23.43
CA LEU A 702 68.48 6.93 22.42
C LEU A 702 67.89 5.64 21.83
N VAL A 703 68.72 4.61 21.64
CA VAL A 703 68.28 3.29 21.13
C VAL A 703 67.44 2.56 22.20
N GLU A 704 67.80 2.63 23.47
CA GLU A 704 67.01 2.07 24.58
C GLU A 704 65.64 2.76 24.72
N GLU A 705 65.60 4.09 24.61
CA GLU A 705 64.34 4.85 24.60
C GLU A 705 63.46 4.46 23.40
N THR A 706 64.06 4.30 22.22
CA THR A 706 63.37 3.84 21.01
C THR A 706 62.80 2.42 21.19
N ALA A 707 63.51 1.52 21.88
CA ALA A 707 63.03 0.17 22.18
C ALA A 707 61.76 0.21 23.04
N ALA A 708 61.78 1.00 24.12
CA ALA A 708 60.62 1.18 25.01
C ALA A 708 59.40 1.77 24.27
N MET A 709 59.62 2.67 23.31
CA MET A 709 58.53 3.19 22.47
C MET A 709 57.88 2.11 21.61
N PHE A 710 58.65 1.21 21.01
CA PHE A 710 58.08 0.10 20.22
C PHE A 710 57.29 -0.88 21.09
N GLU A 711 57.77 -1.19 22.30
CA GLU A 711 57.04 -2.03 23.26
C GLU A 711 55.67 -1.40 23.64
N ALA A 712 55.66 -0.09 23.92
CA ALA A 712 54.43 0.64 24.20
C ALA A 712 53.45 0.67 23.01
N ILE A 713 53.97 0.77 21.78
CA ILE A 713 53.15 0.68 20.55
C ILE A 713 52.49 -0.70 20.44
N VAL A 714 53.25 -1.79 20.62
CA VAL A 714 52.71 -3.16 20.56
C VAL A 714 51.61 -3.36 21.61
N SER A 715 51.80 -2.87 22.83
CA SER A 715 50.76 -2.91 23.87
C SER A 715 49.50 -2.15 23.45
N SER A 716 49.66 -0.93 22.91
CA SER A 716 48.53 -0.09 22.49
C SER A 716 47.74 -0.70 21.33
N VAL A 717 48.44 -1.36 20.40
CA VAL A 717 47.82 -2.06 19.27
C VAL A 717 47.02 -3.28 19.73
N ASN A 718 47.53 -4.02 20.73
CA ASN A 718 46.80 -5.14 21.34
C ASN A 718 45.48 -4.68 21.99
N ASP A 719 45.51 -3.57 22.74
CA ASP A 719 44.30 -2.99 23.34
C ASP A 719 43.29 -2.57 22.26
N LEU A 720 43.77 -1.95 21.17
CA LEU A 720 42.94 -1.55 20.04
C LEU A 720 42.27 -2.76 19.35
N THR A 721 43.02 -3.85 19.14
CA THR A 721 42.48 -5.11 18.60
C THR A 721 41.39 -5.68 19.50
N GLY A 722 41.57 -5.65 20.82
CA GLY A 722 40.56 -6.03 21.79
C GLY A 722 39.27 -5.21 21.67
N LEU A 723 39.39 -3.89 21.56
CA LEU A 723 38.24 -2.98 21.38
C LEU A 723 37.51 -3.24 20.05
N MET A 724 38.23 -3.40 18.95
CA MET A 724 37.62 -3.68 17.63
C MET A 724 36.85 -5.00 17.62
N ASN A 725 37.39 -6.04 18.27
CA ASN A 725 36.68 -7.31 18.44
C ASN A 725 35.39 -7.14 19.27
N GLY A 726 35.42 -6.31 20.32
CA GLY A 726 34.23 -5.95 21.10
C GLY A 726 33.17 -5.20 20.28
N ILE A 727 33.58 -4.25 19.43
CA ILE A 727 32.68 -3.52 18.54
C ILE A 727 32.05 -4.48 17.52
N SER A 728 32.84 -5.37 16.91
CA SER A 728 32.35 -6.35 15.94
C SER A 728 31.30 -7.30 16.56
N LEU A 729 31.55 -7.78 17.78
CA LEU A 729 30.58 -8.60 18.52
C LEU A 729 29.29 -7.82 18.83
N THR A 730 29.42 -6.57 19.29
CA THR A 730 28.27 -5.71 19.59
C THR A 730 27.44 -5.42 18.34
N ALA A 731 28.08 -5.12 17.23
CA ALA A 731 27.42 -4.91 15.94
C ALA A 731 26.69 -6.18 15.47
N LYS A 732 27.28 -7.36 15.68
CA LYS A 732 26.61 -8.65 15.38
C LYS A 732 25.35 -8.85 16.22
N ASN A 733 25.40 -8.53 17.52
CA ASN A 733 24.24 -8.61 18.39
C ASN A 733 23.16 -7.60 17.96
N GLN A 734 23.54 -6.35 17.69
CA GLN A 734 22.62 -5.33 17.18
C GLN A 734 21.95 -5.75 15.86
N ALA A 735 22.67 -6.42 14.96
CA ALA A 735 22.06 -6.93 13.73
C ALA A 735 20.98 -7.99 14.01
N SER A 736 21.19 -8.83 15.03
CA SER A 736 20.19 -9.78 15.50
C SER A 736 18.98 -9.07 16.10
N ASP A 737 19.21 -8.06 16.95
CA ASP A 737 18.14 -7.28 17.58
C ASP A 737 17.30 -6.54 16.54
N VAL A 738 17.93 -5.96 15.53
CA VAL A 738 17.23 -5.31 14.40
C VAL A 738 16.38 -6.32 13.62
N SER A 739 16.87 -7.54 13.44
CA SER A 739 16.05 -8.60 12.82
C SER A 739 14.82 -8.94 13.65
N ALA A 740 14.94 -8.98 14.98
CA ALA A 740 13.81 -9.25 15.88
C ALA A 740 12.78 -8.11 15.84
N ILE A 741 13.25 -6.86 15.90
CA ILE A 741 12.37 -5.68 15.78
C ILE A 741 11.65 -5.69 14.42
N ASN A 742 12.35 -6.07 13.34
CA ASN A 742 11.73 -6.15 12.02
C ASN A 742 10.58 -7.18 11.98
N THR A 743 10.72 -8.30 12.70
CA THR A 743 9.62 -9.28 12.87
C THR A 743 8.45 -8.73 13.69
N GLU A 744 8.71 -7.96 14.75
CA GLU A 744 7.64 -7.30 15.52
C GLU A 744 6.89 -6.26 14.67
N ILE A 745 7.58 -5.48 13.86
CA ILE A 745 6.97 -4.49 12.96
C ILE A 745 6.11 -5.17 11.89
N ASP A 746 6.53 -6.32 11.35
CA ASP A 746 5.72 -7.12 10.43
C ASP A 746 4.40 -7.58 11.09
N GLY A 747 4.45 -7.90 12.39
CA GLY A 747 3.28 -8.17 13.22
C GLY A 747 2.33 -6.97 13.32
N ILE A 748 2.86 -5.77 13.56
CA ILE A 748 2.07 -4.52 13.58
C ILE A 748 1.46 -4.25 12.19
N GLY A 749 2.22 -4.45 11.11
CA GLY A 749 1.71 -4.32 9.74
C GLY A 749 0.54 -5.26 9.46
N THR A 750 0.61 -6.50 9.96
CA THR A 750 -0.49 -7.48 9.86
C THR A 750 -1.72 -7.01 10.64
N MET A 751 -1.54 -6.46 11.85
CA MET A 751 -2.64 -5.90 12.64
C MET A 751 -3.28 -4.70 11.95
N ALA A 752 -2.49 -3.80 11.35
CA ALA A 752 -3.02 -2.67 10.58
C ALA A 752 -3.88 -3.14 9.39
N HIS A 753 -3.48 -4.20 8.69
CA HIS A 753 -4.29 -4.81 7.64
C HIS A 753 -5.58 -5.43 8.17
N GLN A 754 -5.55 -6.11 9.31
CA GLN A 754 -6.74 -6.64 9.96
C GLN A 754 -7.70 -5.52 10.40
N ASN A 755 -7.18 -4.41 10.93
CA ASN A 755 -7.96 -3.25 11.29
C ASN A 755 -8.61 -2.61 10.06
N ALA A 756 -7.91 -2.51 8.93
CA ALA A 756 -8.48 -2.00 7.69
C ALA A 756 -9.64 -2.89 7.19
N ALA A 757 -9.48 -4.21 7.24
CA ALA A 757 -10.57 -5.14 6.91
C ALA A 757 -11.77 -5.02 7.87
N LEU A 758 -11.50 -4.89 9.17
CA LEU A 758 -12.53 -4.65 10.20
C LEU A 758 -13.28 -3.35 9.97
N VAL A 759 -12.59 -2.28 9.56
CA VAL A 759 -13.19 -1.00 9.20
C VAL A 759 -14.14 -1.16 8.01
N GLU A 760 -13.73 -1.88 6.95
CA GLU A 760 -14.59 -2.14 5.79
C GLU A 760 -15.82 -2.98 6.17
N GLU A 761 -15.64 -4.05 6.95
CA GLU A 761 -16.73 -4.91 7.42
C GLU A 761 -17.72 -4.15 8.31
N THR A 762 -17.19 -3.32 9.22
CA THR A 762 -18.01 -2.50 10.12
C THR A 762 -18.78 -1.44 9.33
N ASN A 763 -18.17 -0.78 8.35
CA ASN A 763 -18.85 0.15 7.46
C ASN A 763 -19.99 -0.51 6.69
N ALA A 764 -19.79 -1.73 6.19
CA ALA A 764 -20.85 -2.49 5.51
C ALA A 764 -22.01 -2.83 6.47
N ALA A 765 -21.70 -3.24 7.71
CA ALA A 765 -22.70 -3.52 8.73
C ALA A 765 -23.49 -2.27 9.16
N LEU A 766 -22.81 -1.12 9.29
CA LEU A 766 -23.45 0.16 9.60
C LEU A 766 -24.36 0.63 8.46
N ALA A 767 -23.94 0.50 7.21
CA ALA A 767 -24.76 0.84 6.05
C ALA A 767 -26.05 -0.01 5.99
N LEU A 768 -25.94 -1.31 6.29
CA LEU A 768 -27.11 -2.19 6.40
C LEU A 768 -28.02 -1.77 7.56
N THR A 769 -27.45 -1.42 8.71
CA THR A 769 -28.19 -0.99 9.90
C THR A 769 -28.92 0.33 9.65
N ASP A 770 -28.29 1.29 8.97
CA ASP A 770 -28.91 2.56 8.57
C ASP A 770 -30.12 2.33 7.65
N GLU A 771 -29.97 1.45 6.65
CA GLU A 771 -31.09 1.13 5.74
C GLU A 771 -32.25 0.44 6.47
N GLN A 772 -31.97 -0.49 7.40
CA GLN A 772 -33.01 -1.12 8.22
C GLN A 772 -33.72 -0.11 9.12
N THR A 773 -32.96 0.82 9.71
CA THR A 773 -33.49 1.87 10.59
C THR A 773 -34.35 2.86 9.81
N ARG A 774 -33.94 3.20 8.59
CA ARG A 774 -34.70 4.02 7.64
C ARG A 774 -36.01 3.36 7.23
N ALA A 775 -35.97 2.07 6.87
CA ALA A 775 -37.17 1.30 6.54
C ALA A 775 -38.15 1.22 7.72
N LEU A 776 -37.65 1.00 8.95
CA LEU A 776 -38.49 0.98 10.15
C LEU A 776 -39.12 2.35 10.42
N SER A 777 -38.35 3.43 10.25
CA SER A 777 -38.85 4.79 10.39
C SER A 777 -39.94 5.11 9.36
N GLU A 778 -39.79 4.64 8.12
CA GLU A 778 -40.80 4.80 7.06
C GLU A 778 -42.09 4.02 7.37
N HIS A 779 -41.97 2.82 7.95
CA HIS A 779 -43.13 2.05 8.41
C HIS A 779 -43.87 2.74 9.56
N ILE A 780 -43.15 3.33 10.52
CA ILE A 780 -43.75 4.06 11.64
C ILE A 780 -44.38 5.38 11.16
N ALA A 781 -43.78 6.06 10.17
CA ALA A 781 -44.29 7.32 9.62
C ALA A 781 -45.67 7.20 8.94
N ARG A 782 -46.13 5.98 8.62
CA ARG A 782 -47.49 5.73 8.14
C ARG A 782 -48.55 5.95 9.23
N PHE A 783 -48.16 5.92 10.49
CA PHE A 783 -49.04 6.12 11.62
C PHE A 783 -49.04 7.59 12.07
N ARG A 784 -50.23 8.17 12.25
CA ARG A 784 -50.39 9.54 12.76
C ARG A 784 -50.71 9.52 14.25
N PHE A 785 -49.79 10.11 15.02
CA PHE A 785 -49.90 10.27 16.47
C PHE A 785 -50.75 11.48 16.84
N ARG A 786 -51.21 11.54 18.09
CA ARG A 786 -51.85 12.73 18.64
C ARG A 786 -50.82 13.85 18.86
N GLU A 787 -51.22 15.10 18.66
CA GLU A 787 -50.37 16.27 18.95
C GLU A 787 -49.82 16.19 20.39
N GLY A 788 -48.48 16.19 20.53
CA GLY A 788 -47.77 16.03 21.79
C GLY A 788 -47.26 14.60 22.10
N HIS A 789 -47.54 13.60 21.25
CA HIS A 789 -47.03 12.22 21.38
C HIS A 789 -46.27 11.70 20.16
N GLY A 790 -46.19 12.48 19.08
CA GLY A 790 -45.23 12.25 17.99
C GLY A 790 -43.86 12.83 18.35
N ALA A 791 -42.80 12.10 18.05
CA ALA A 791 -41.41 12.58 18.08
C ALA A 791 -41.22 13.65 17.00
N ASP A 792 -41.77 14.84 17.23
CA ASP A 792 -41.65 16.00 16.34
C ASP A 792 -40.96 17.13 17.11
N GLU A 793 -39.66 16.94 17.36
CA GLU A 793 -38.72 18.04 17.33
C GLU A 793 -37.79 17.79 16.13
N PRO A 794 -37.88 18.59 15.06
CA PRO A 794 -36.96 18.45 13.94
C PRO A 794 -35.57 18.80 14.45
N VAL A 795 -34.69 17.80 14.50
CA VAL A 795 -33.25 17.99 14.73
C VAL A 795 -32.77 18.97 13.66
N ALA A 796 -32.53 20.20 14.10
CA ALA A 796 -31.93 21.23 13.28
C ALA A 796 -30.62 20.69 12.74
N ARG A 797 -30.48 20.70 11.40
CA ARG A 797 -29.20 20.49 10.73
C ARG A 797 -28.21 21.52 11.27
N ALA A 798 -27.30 21.08 12.13
CA ALA A 798 -26.07 21.81 12.41
C ALA A 798 -25.12 21.57 11.23
N ALA A 799 -24.51 22.68 10.78
CA ALA A 799 -23.62 22.79 9.64
C ALA A 799 -22.27 22.10 9.86
#